data_AF-B4N0X4-F1
#
_entry.id   AF-B4N0X4-F1
#
_cell.length_a   1.000
_cell.length_b   1.000
_cell.length_c   1.000
_cell.angle_alpha   90.00
_cell.angle_beta   90.00
_cell.angle_gamma   90.00
#
_symmetry.space_group_name_H-M   'P 1'
#
loop_
_entity.id
_entity.type
_entity.pdbx_description
1 polymer ?
#
loop_
_entity_poly.entity_id
_entity_poly.type
_entity_poly.pdbx_seq_one_letter_code
_entity_poly.pdbx_strand_id
1 'polypeptide(L)'
;MILLRCYTTRAPAPREHYASSSIKIYRKARAPKQKQLKNSEPTPVAGSKANESFQNPVKIQMISQNLHKQIFPQSPRRNLAESVAAARDYKADLHRHGIDIDSSMPIEDVNLELPPLHGENIEEHFYNIAKEQVKPYEELLWPLVKCRELPNKPKRWAFHAGWTAYNPIDGTPEAVDQPLEKGLIFDVEVCVKAGQGPVLATAVSTERWYSWVSPKLTKHRMGVDHMEDMEPCDGDVDTERPHYTLDELIPLGSGPGLIVGHNVSYDRARLRDQYLLEDTRTRFVDTMSLHMCVSGVTSYQRAMLKSKKEPAPEDLGWLEQSSLNSLVEVHRLYCGGEPLSKEPRNIFVEGTMEQVRQNFQSLVNYCAGDVEATYRILSQLYPLYAERFPHPASLAGMLEMGSAYLPVNSNWERYIHESQLTYEDLSIEAKYHLGRRAEEACSLLHDEQYKKHLWLWDEDWSVQSLKLKKAPKRKPLPKMDEECSSSPFQAKFQHLYDQRALLPARRPLLPGYPQWYRKLCQKPPLQTSERDLQSEEEWTPGATGISTGMQIAPKLLSLCWEGYPLHYLKEHGWGFLVPFRNDARESQALPLEQLLQRCPVPEFARHCASANESELALDALPRNLDEHLGRREYFKKISKRQQKLETQYKGSGVWCNHILENSCFFLKLPHKNGPSYRVGNPLSRDFLNKFSENVLSSGNPSCQAAARVIEIARMMSYWRNNRDRIMNQMVVWLQRECLPSGLTSHLQHTSYGAICPQVVACGTLTRRAMEPTWMTASNSRADRLGSELRAMVQAPPGYRLVGADVDSQELWIASVLGDAYAWGEHGATPLGWMTLSGNKSNQSDMHSITAKAVGISRDHAKVINYARIYGAGQQFAENLLQQFNPTFSASEAKAKAMKMFSITKGKRIYRLRDEFHDELEDRPYSGYEATRLAVQRNRPISEVFHRSSWQGGTESAMFNRLEEIATEAQPKTPFLGCRLSRALEADTGADQEQRFLPTRINWVVQSGAVDFLHLMLVSMRWLMGSHARFCLSFHDELRYLVREDMAPKAALAMHITNLLTRSFCVSRIGLKDLPMSVAFFSSVEVDTVLRKECSMDCQTPSNPHGLRIGYGIQPGESLTIDKAIEKAGGHDLSQWNWISKS
;
A
#
# COMPACT_ATOMS: atom_id res chain seq x y z
N MET A 1 -15.39 -25.69 56.50
CA MET A 1 -16.67 -26.30 56.92
C MET A 1 -17.79 -25.72 56.06
N ILE A 2 -18.28 -26.43 55.02
CA ILE A 2 -19.61 -27.10 54.90
C ILE A 2 -20.77 -26.14 55.31
N LEU A 3 -21.72 -25.72 54.47
CA LEU A 3 -22.77 -26.54 53.82
C LEU A 3 -23.54 -25.78 52.73
N LEU A 4 -23.91 -26.55 51.71
CA LEU A 4 -25.02 -26.40 50.76
C LEU A 4 -26.32 -25.83 51.35
N ARG A 5 -27.12 -25.16 50.49
CA ARG A 5 -28.52 -25.55 50.25
C ARG A 5 -29.08 -25.04 48.92
N CYS A 6 -29.54 -25.99 48.11
CA CYS A 6 -30.40 -25.81 46.94
C CYS A 6 -31.82 -25.37 47.34
N TYR A 7 -32.54 -24.66 46.48
CA TYR A 7 -33.76 -25.18 45.83
C TYR A 7 -34.21 -24.26 44.67
N THR A 8 -34.69 -24.94 43.63
CA THR A 8 -35.17 -24.54 42.31
C THR A 8 -36.46 -23.71 42.30
N THR A 9 -36.69 -22.85 41.29
CA THR A 9 -37.71 -23.06 40.22
C THR A 9 -37.93 -21.85 39.28
N ARG A 10 -38.05 -22.18 37.98
CA ARG A 10 -38.80 -21.52 36.87
C ARG A 10 -38.25 -20.24 36.18
N ALA A 11 -37.95 -20.43 34.89
CA ALA A 11 -37.81 -19.42 33.84
C ALA A 11 -39.17 -18.74 33.50
N PRO A 12 -39.15 -17.61 32.75
CA PRO A 12 -39.45 -17.72 31.31
C PRO A 12 -38.57 -16.84 30.38
N ALA A 13 -38.59 -17.21 29.09
CA ALA A 13 -37.89 -16.60 27.96
C ALA A 13 -38.33 -15.16 27.61
N PRO A 14 -37.51 -14.39 26.87
CA PRO A 14 -37.93 -13.11 26.29
C PRO A 14 -38.55 -13.30 24.90
N ARG A 15 -39.73 -12.67 24.69
CA ARG A 15 -40.37 -12.50 23.39
C ARG A 15 -40.13 -11.08 22.87
N GLU A 16 -39.84 -11.01 21.58
CA GLU A 16 -39.79 -9.84 20.73
C GLU A 16 -41.12 -9.06 20.74
N HIS A 17 -41.05 -7.72 20.66
CA HIS A 17 -42.14 -6.90 20.15
C HIS A 17 -41.61 -5.77 19.26
N TYR A 18 -42.12 -5.78 18.02
CA TYR A 18 -42.13 -4.68 17.06
C TYR A 18 -42.75 -3.41 17.66
N ALA A 19 -42.15 -2.24 17.39
CA ALA A 19 -42.75 -0.94 17.67
C ALA A 19 -43.27 -0.32 16.36
N SER A 20 -44.59 -0.27 16.22
CA SER A 20 -45.30 0.46 15.18
C SER A 20 -45.48 1.94 15.55
N SER A 21 -45.34 2.80 14.54
CA SER A 21 -46.02 4.08 14.31
C SER A 21 -46.81 4.72 15.47
N SER A 22 -46.35 5.88 15.94
CA SER A 22 -47.20 6.88 16.58
C SER A 22 -46.93 8.26 15.99
N ILE A 23 -47.93 8.76 15.27
CA ILE A 23 -48.04 10.12 14.74
C ILE A 23 -48.10 11.10 15.92
N LYS A 24 -47.15 12.04 15.99
CA LYS A 24 -47.22 13.21 16.88
C LYS A 24 -47.50 14.46 16.06
N ILE A 25 -48.72 14.97 16.18
CA ILE A 25 -49.18 16.26 15.64
C ILE A 25 -48.53 17.38 16.47
N TYR A 26 -47.66 18.19 15.86
CA TYR A 26 -47.18 19.44 16.45
C TYR A 26 -48.10 20.60 16.03
N ARG A 27 -48.75 21.22 17.01
CA ARG A 27 -49.50 22.48 16.85
C ARG A 27 -48.52 23.64 16.61
N LYS A 28 -48.82 24.46 15.59
CA LYS A 28 -48.18 25.76 15.29
C LYS A 28 -48.22 26.68 16.51
N ALA A 29 -47.07 27.00 17.08
CA ALA A 29 -46.91 28.13 18.01
C ALA A 29 -46.51 29.39 17.23
N ARG A 30 -47.19 30.51 17.51
CA ARG A 30 -46.99 31.84 16.90
C ARG A 30 -45.65 32.44 17.36
N ALA A 31 -44.89 32.98 16.40
CA ALA A 31 -43.65 33.72 16.66
C ALA A 31 -43.92 35.04 17.45
N PRO A 32 -43.02 35.46 18.35
CA PRO A 32 -43.15 36.73 19.06
C PRO A 32 -42.76 37.90 18.14
N LYS A 33 -43.55 38.98 18.20
CA LYS A 33 -43.32 40.24 17.48
C LYS A 33 -42.06 40.92 17.98
N GLN A 34 -41.07 41.12 17.10
CA GLN A 34 -39.94 42.03 17.33
C GLN A 34 -40.43 43.48 17.31
N LYS A 35 -40.06 44.23 18.36
CA LYS A 35 -40.24 45.69 18.46
C LYS A 35 -39.32 46.39 17.47
N GLN A 36 -39.89 47.34 16.71
CA GLN A 36 -39.12 48.32 15.93
C GLN A 36 -38.28 49.19 16.88
N LEU A 37 -36.96 49.09 16.77
CA LEU A 37 -36.01 50.08 17.27
C LEU A 37 -35.56 50.93 16.08
N LYS A 38 -35.65 52.24 16.27
CA LYS A 38 -35.45 53.29 15.27
C LYS A 38 -34.03 53.29 14.70
N ASN A 39 -33.95 53.60 13.41
CA ASN A 39 -32.74 53.93 12.66
C ASN A 39 -31.83 54.91 13.43
N SER A 40 -30.61 54.48 13.74
CA SER A 40 -29.46 55.36 13.89
C SER A 40 -28.62 55.22 12.62
N GLU A 41 -28.42 56.32 11.91
CA GLU A 41 -27.54 56.40 10.75
C GLU A 41 -26.13 55.88 11.10
N PRO A 42 -25.50 55.04 10.26
CA PRO A 42 -24.13 54.65 10.47
C PRO A 42 -23.21 55.81 10.09
N THR A 43 -22.44 56.30 11.06
CA THR A 43 -21.24 57.09 10.84
C THR A 43 -20.28 56.31 9.92
N PRO A 44 -19.74 56.90 8.86
CA PRO A 44 -18.88 56.18 7.92
C PRO A 44 -17.53 55.88 8.57
N VAL A 45 -17.30 54.61 8.88
CA VAL A 45 -15.94 54.10 9.14
C VAL A 45 -15.24 54.03 7.79
N ALA A 46 -14.29 54.93 7.58
CA ALA A 46 -13.45 54.94 6.39
C ALA A 46 -12.62 53.64 6.32
N GLY A 47 -12.80 52.83 5.26
CA GLY A 47 -11.80 51.82 4.90
C GLY A 47 -12.23 50.53 4.16
N SER A 48 -13.51 50.22 3.95
CA SER A 48 -13.88 48.99 3.21
C SER A 48 -13.90 49.22 1.70
N LYS A 49 -12.80 48.92 1.00
CA LYS A 49 -12.86 48.71 -0.45
C LYS A 49 -13.80 47.52 -0.71
N ALA A 50 -14.80 47.70 -1.56
CA ALA A 50 -15.72 46.63 -1.95
C ALA A 50 -14.95 45.49 -2.64
N ASN A 51 -15.01 44.28 -2.10
CA ASN A 51 -14.49 43.07 -2.74
C ASN A 51 -15.45 42.67 -3.88
N GLU A 52 -15.03 42.87 -5.13
CA GLU A 52 -15.76 42.41 -6.31
C GLU A 52 -15.42 40.95 -6.60
N SER A 53 -16.27 40.02 -6.15
CA SER A 53 -16.14 38.61 -6.51
C SER A 53 -16.43 38.42 -8.01
N PHE A 54 -15.51 37.79 -8.74
CA PHE A 54 -15.65 37.54 -10.17
C PHE A 54 -16.13 36.12 -10.43
N GLN A 55 -17.14 35.99 -11.30
CA GLN A 55 -17.64 34.71 -11.77
C GLN A 55 -17.43 34.58 -13.27
N ASN A 56 -17.02 33.39 -13.70
CA ASN A 56 -16.94 33.08 -15.12
C ASN A 56 -18.35 32.86 -15.74
N PRO A 57 -18.47 32.63 -17.06
CA PRO A 57 -19.77 32.47 -17.71
C PRO A 57 -20.63 31.31 -17.17
N VAL A 58 -20.03 30.28 -16.57
CA VAL A 58 -20.73 29.15 -15.92
C VAL A 58 -20.86 29.32 -14.40
N LYS A 59 -20.83 30.57 -13.91
CA LYS A 59 -21.03 30.95 -12.51
C LYS A 59 -20.05 30.33 -11.52
N ILE A 60 -18.88 29.89 -11.99
CA ILE A 60 -17.80 29.45 -11.11
C ILE A 60 -17.08 30.70 -10.61
N GLN A 61 -16.99 30.84 -9.29
CA GLN A 61 -16.24 31.91 -8.65
C GLN A 61 -14.74 31.69 -8.86
N MET A 62 -14.09 32.72 -9.41
CA MET A 62 -12.64 32.75 -9.63
C MET A 62 -11.94 33.40 -8.44
N ILE A 63 -10.62 33.28 -8.37
CA ILE A 63 -9.80 33.93 -7.33
C ILE A 63 -10.07 35.45 -7.25
N SER A 64 -9.81 36.05 -6.09
CA SER A 64 -10.04 37.47 -5.87
C SER A 64 -9.28 38.34 -6.88
N GLN A 65 -9.82 39.53 -7.18
CA GLN A 65 -9.19 40.46 -8.13
C GLN A 65 -7.77 40.87 -7.71
N ASN A 66 -7.50 40.91 -6.40
CA ASN A 66 -6.17 41.18 -5.84
C ASN A 66 -5.18 40.06 -6.20
N LEU A 67 -5.55 38.80 -6.04
CA LEU A 67 -4.70 37.64 -6.37
C LEU A 67 -4.51 37.48 -7.88
N HIS A 68 -5.59 37.66 -8.66
CA HIS A 68 -5.52 37.56 -10.12
C HIS A 68 -4.49 38.55 -10.70
N LYS A 69 -4.47 39.80 -10.22
CA LYS A 69 -3.52 40.81 -10.69
C LYS A 69 -2.06 40.44 -10.43
N GLN A 70 -1.80 39.71 -9.35
CA GLN A 70 -0.45 39.28 -8.96
C GLN A 70 0.01 38.03 -9.71
N ILE A 71 -0.90 37.08 -9.96
CA ILE A 71 -0.57 35.76 -10.55
C ILE A 71 -0.67 35.76 -12.07
N PHE A 72 -1.67 36.44 -12.64
CA PHE A 72 -1.96 36.48 -14.08
C PHE A 72 -1.89 37.91 -14.64
N PRO A 73 -0.75 38.63 -14.48
CA PRO A 73 -0.64 40.03 -14.90
C PRO A 73 -0.85 40.23 -16.41
N GLN A 74 -0.48 39.21 -17.21
CA GLN A 74 -0.56 39.25 -18.68
C GLN A 74 -1.95 38.92 -19.23
N SER A 75 -2.87 38.41 -18.40
CA SER A 75 -4.21 37.96 -18.83
C SER A 75 -5.32 38.71 -18.09
N PRO A 76 -5.44 40.04 -18.22
CA PRO A 76 -6.50 40.77 -17.53
C PRO A 76 -7.88 40.25 -17.97
N ARG A 77 -8.79 40.11 -17.00
CA ARG A 77 -10.19 39.72 -17.24
C ARG A 77 -10.82 40.70 -18.25
N ARG A 78 -11.25 40.18 -19.42
CA ARG A 78 -11.88 40.96 -20.51
C ARG A 78 -13.38 41.15 -20.28
N ASN A 79 -13.99 42.07 -21.06
CA ASN A 79 -15.42 42.36 -21.04
C ASN A 79 -16.29 41.11 -21.23
N LEU A 80 -17.26 40.90 -20.32
CA LEU A 80 -18.16 39.75 -20.24
C LEU A 80 -18.96 39.49 -21.55
N ALA A 81 -19.19 40.51 -22.37
CA ALA A 81 -20.11 40.46 -23.51
C ALA A 81 -19.67 39.52 -24.64
N GLU A 82 -18.37 39.46 -24.97
CA GLU A 82 -17.84 38.55 -26.02
C GLU A 82 -17.80 37.08 -25.53
N SER A 83 -17.52 36.88 -24.25
CA SER A 83 -17.45 35.56 -23.61
C SER A 83 -18.83 34.88 -23.49
N VAL A 84 -19.90 35.65 -23.30
CA VAL A 84 -21.28 35.12 -23.19
C VAL A 84 -21.79 34.49 -24.49
N ALA A 85 -21.36 34.98 -25.66
CA ALA A 85 -21.75 34.41 -26.96
C ALA A 85 -21.13 33.02 -27.17
N ALA A 86 -19.84 32.88 -26.87
CA ALA A 86 -19.13 31.58 -26.88
C ALA A 86 -19.67 30.63 -25.80
N ALA A 87 -20.23 31.15 -24.72
CA ALA A 87 -20.75 30.36 -23.61
C ALA A 87 -22.05 29.60 -23.85
N ARG A 88 -22.76 29.92 -24.93
CA ARG A 88 -24.08 29.35 -25.20
C ARG A 88 -24.02 27.83 -25.38
N ASP A 89 -23.02 27.32 -26.09
CA ASP A 89 -22.94 25.92 -26.50
C ASP A 89 -22.60 25.00 -25.32
N TYR A 90 -21.61 25.36 -24.51
CA TYR A 90 -21.26 24.56 -23.34
C TYR A 90 -22.29 24.70 -22.20
N LYS A 91 -22.99 25.84 -22.06
CA LYS A 91 -24.15 25.93 -21.14
C LYS A 91 -25.27 24.97 -21.54
N ALA A 92 -25.55 24.88 -22.84
CA ALA A 92 -26.54 23.92 -23.34
C ALA A 92 -26.11 22.47 -23.08
N ASP A 93 -24.82 22.16 -23.17
CA ASP A 93 -24.29 20.83 -22.86
C ASP A 93 -24.37 20.49 -21.36
N LEU A 94 -24.04 21.43 -20.47
CA LEU A 94 -24.23 21.27 -19.02
C LEU A 94 -25.69 21.01 -18.66
N HIS A 95 -26.63 21.77 -19.25
CA HIS A 95 -28.06 21.56 -19.04
C HIS A 95 -28.55 20.21 -19.60
N ARG A 96 -28.02 19.76 -20.74
CA ARG A 96 -28.29 18.42 -21.29
C ARG A 96 -27.92 17.30 -20.31
N HIS A 97 -26.86 17.51 -19.54
CA HIS A 97 -26.41 16.59 -18.49
C HIS A 97 -27.10 16.80 -17.13
N GLY A 98 -28.10 17.69 -17.05
CA GLY A 98 -28.90 17.92 -15.84
C GLY A 98 -28.16 18.72 -14.75
N ILE A 99 -27.14 19.50 -15.14
CA ILE A 99 -26.39 20.35 -14.21
C ILE A 99 -27.10 21.70 -14.06
N ASP A 100 -27.36 22.08 -12.81
CA ASP A 100 -27.91 23.38 -12.45
C ASP A 100 -26.79 24.35 -12.07
N ILE A 101 -26.43 25.20 -13.03
CA ILE A 101 -25.36 26.20 -12.93
C ILE A 101 -25.66 27.25 -11.85
N ASP A 102 -26.92 27.45 -11.48
CA ASP A 102 -27.34 28.50 -10.54
C ASP A 102 -27.26 28.06 -9.07
N SER A 103 -26.96 26.78 -8.85
CA SER A 103 -26.94 26.15 -7.52
C SER A 103 -25.67 26.43 -6.70
N SER A 104 -24.67 27.13 -7.26
CA SER A 104 -23.39 27.40 -6.61
C SER A 104 -23.51 28.38 -5.44
N MET A 105 -22.98 28.01 -4.27
CA MET A 105 -22.87 28.94 -3.14
C MET A 105 -21.61 29.83 -3.28
N PRO A 106 -21.70 31.13 -2.94
CA PRO A 106 -20.54 32.01 -2.95
C PRO A 106 -19.55 31.63 -1.83
N ILE A 107 -18.27 31.66 -2.16
CA ILE A 107 -17.14 31.50 -1.25
C ILE A 107 -16.65 32.90 -0.85
N GLU A 108 -16.14 33.07 0.36
CA GLU A 108 -15.56 34.37 0.76
C GLU A 108 -14.26 34.65 0.00
N ASP A 109 -14.09 35.90 -0.45
CA ASP A 109 -12.88 36.32 -1.15
C ASP A 109 -11.71 36.49 -0.18
N VAL A 110 -10.54 35.98 -0.56
CA VAL A 110 -9.29 36.12 0.20
C VAL A 110 -8.44 37.25 -0.40
N ASN A 111 -7.98 38.17 0.45
CA ASN A 111 -7.07 39.26 0.08
C ASN A 111 -5.68 38.98 0.65
N LEU A 112 -4.66 38.89 -0.22
CA LEU A 112 -3.30 38.48 0.15
C LEU A 112 -2.28 39.18 -0.74
N GLU A 113 -1.22 39.71 -0.14
CA GLU A 113 -0.07 40.24 -0.87
C GLU A 113 1.03 39.16 -0.91
N LEU A 114 1.21 38.60 -2.10
CA LEU A 114 2.20 37.57 -2.40
C LEU A 114 3.58 38.20 -2.60
N PRO A 115 4.68 37.49 -2.32
CA PRO A 115 6.00 37.93 -2.74
C PRO A 115 6.05 38.10 -4.27
N PRO A 116 6.87 39.02 -4.78
CA PRO A 116 6.98 39.25 -6.21
C PRO A 116 7.40 37.97 -6.93
N LEU A 117 6.77 37.69 -8.07
CA LEU A 117 7.14 36.57 -8.91
C LEU A 117 8.55 36.79 -9.49
N HIS A 118 9.35 35.73 -9.50
CA HIS A 118 10.68 35.72 -10.11
C HIS A 118 10.55 35.54 -11.64
N GLY A 119 10.22 36.59 -12.38
CA GLY A 119 9.98 36.57 -13.82
C GLY A 119 8.70 37.31 -14.20
N GLU A 120 8.29 37.23 -15.47
CA GLU A 120 7.12 37.97 -15.96
C GLU A 120 5.78 37.28 -15.67
N ASN A 121 5.81 35.97 -15.42
CA ASN A 121 4.63 35.14 -15.22
C ASN A 121 4.92 33.96 -14.28
N ILE A 122 3.86 33.22 -13.93
CA ILE A 122 3.95 32.07 -13.01
C ILE A 122 4.82 30.93 -13.56
N GLU A 123 4.92 30.75 -14.87
CA GLU A 123 5.72 29.69 -15.49
C GLU A 123 7.21 29.98 -15.34
N GLU A 124 7.63 31.21 -15.68
CA GLU A 124 8.99 31.69 -15.46
C GLU A 124 9.37 31.68 -13.98
N HIS A 125 8.44 32.05 -13.09
CA HIS A 125 8.65 31.97 -11.65
C HIS A 125 9.07 30.57 -11.22
N PHE A 126 8.28 29.54 -11.55
CA PHE A 126 8.61 28.16 -11.19
C PHE A 126 9.89 27.65 -11.84
N TYR A 127 10.17 28.06 -13.08
CA TYR A 127 11.43 27.72 -13.74
C TYR A 127 12.63 28.33 -13.00
N ASN A 128 12.56 29.62 -12.66
CA ASN A 128 13.65 30.36 -12.04
C ASN A 128 13.93 29.88 -10.61
N ILE A 129 12.90 29.73 -9.77
CA ILE A 129 13.10 29.25 -8.39
C ILE A 129 13.59 27.79 -8.37
N ALA A 130 13.14 26.94 -9.28
CA ALA A 130 13.63 25.56 -9.37
C ALA A 130 15.09 25.51 -9.83
N LYS A 131 15.45 26.33 -10.83
CA LYS A 131 16.82 26.44 -11.33
C LYS A 131 17.77 26.93 -10.25
N GLU A 132 17.36 27.92 -9.47
CA GLU A 132 18.15 28.44 -8.33
C GLU A 132 18.39 27.35 -7.26
N GLN A 133 17.36 26.59 -6.92
CA GLN A 133 17.45 25.51 -5.93
C GLN A 133 18.35 24.35 -6.38
N VAL A 134 18.36 24.04 -7.68
CA VAL A 134 19.13 22.92 -8.25
C VAL A 134 20.58 23.31 -8.56
N LYS A 135 20.84 24.59 -8.88
CA LYS A 135 22.16 25.11 -9.25
C LYS A 135 23.34 24.60 -8.40
N PRO A 136 23.34 24.70 -7.05
CA PRO A 136 24.48 24.25 -6.26
C PRO A 136 24.76 22.75 -6.38
N TYR A 137 23.74 21.95 -6.70
CA TYR A 137 23.88 20.51 -6.90
C TYR A 137 24.29 20.18 -8.34
N GLU A 138 23.78 20.90 -9.33
CA GLU A 138 24.21 20.76 -10.73
C GLU A 138 25.70 21.10 -10.91
N GLU A 139 26.19 22.12 -10.22
CA GLU A 139 27.62 22.50 -10.22
C GLU A 139 28.52 21.36 -9.69
N LEU A 140 28.01 20.50 -8.80
CA LEU A 140 28.70 19.31 -8.31
C LEU A 140 28.47 18.07 -9.20
N LEU A 141 27.31 17.96 -9.84
CA LEU A 141 26.90 16.81 -10.65
C LEU A 141 27.56 16.80 -12.03
N TRP A 142 27.59 17.94 -12.71
CA TRP A 142 28.11 18.02 -14.08
C TRP A 142 29.58 17.64 -14.21
N PRO A 143 30.49 18.02 -13.27
CA PRO A 143 31.86 17.52 -13.27
C PRO A 143 31.94 15.98 -13.20
N LEU A 144 31.11 15.34 -12.36
CA LEU A 144 31.05 13.88 -12.27
C LEU A 144 30.58 13.25 -13.59
N VAL A 145 29.53 13.80 -14.20
CA VAL A 145 28.97 13.29 -15.47
C VAL A 145 29.94 13.47 -16.64
N LYS A 146 30.64 14.60 -16.71
CA LYS A 146 31.58 14.95 -17.81
C LYS A 146 32.98 14.36 -17.65
N CYS A 147 33.32 13.90 -16.45
CA CYS A 147 34.58 13.23 -16.19
C CYS A 147 34.70 12.05 -17.17
N ARG A 148 35.84 11.93 -17.89
CA ARG A 148 36.06 10.84 -18.86
C ARG A 148 36.72 9.62 -18.22
N GLU A 149 37.63 9.86 -17.29
CA GLU A 149 38.40 8.83 -16.60
C GLU A 149 38.47 9.18 -15.12
N LEU A 150 38.10 8.21 -14.27
CA LEU A 150 38.23 8.34 -12.83
C LEU A 150 39.71 8.27 -12.40
N PRO A 151 40.06 8.85 -11.25
CA PRO A 151 41.36 8.64 -10.62
C PRO A 151 41.70 7.15 -10.50
N ASN A 152 43.00 6.83 -10.55
CA ASN A 152 43.45 5.45 -10.42
C ASN A 152 43.06 4.86 -9.06
N LYS A 153 42.48 3.66 -9.09
CA LYS A 153 42.12 2.91 -7.88
C LYS A 153 43.38 2.55 -7.10
N PRO A 154 43.39 2.68 -5.75
CA PRO A 154 44.54 2.27 -4.96
C PRO A 154 44.77 0.76 -5.07
N LYS A 155 46.03 0.34 -5.16
CA LYS A 155 46.39 -1.09 -5.24
C LYS A 155 46.10 -1.86 -3.95
N ARG A 156 46.12 -1.16 -2.80
CA ARG A 156 45.89 -1.73 -1.48
C ARG A 156 45.11 -0.73 -0.64
N TRP A 157 44.06 -1.21 0.01
CA TRP A 157 43.19 -0.40 0.87
C TRP A 157 43.68 -0.41 2.31
N ALA A 158 43.59 0.73 2.99
CA ALA A 158 43.98 0.87 4.38
C ALA A 158 42.89 0.31 5.31
N PHE A 159 43.30 -0.46 6.33
CA PHE A 159 42.37 -1.05 7.31
C PHE A 159 42.43 -0.25 8.62
N HIS A 160 41.89 0.97 8.59
CA HIS A 160 41.82 1.89 9.74
C HIS A 160 40.41 2.43 9.89
N ALA A 161 39.94 2.58 11.14
CA ALA A 161 38.59 3.07 11.41
C ALA A 161 38.43 4.53 10.95
N GLY A 162 37.25 4.86 10.42
CA GLY A 162 36.97 6.19 9.88
C GLY A 162 37.30 6.32 8.40
N TRP A 163 37.39 7.55 7.90
CA TRP A 163 37.68 7.83 6.51
C TRP A 163 39.17 7.81 6.20
N THR A 164 39.51 7.27 5.03
CA THR A 164 40.84 7.33 4.43
C THR A 164 40.71 7.89 3.02
N ALA A 165 41.43 8.97 2.73
CA ALA A 165 41.61 9.53 1.40
C ALA A 165 42.86 8.93 0.75
N TYR A 166 42.83 8.64 -0.55
CA TYR A 166 43.99 8.09 -1.27
C TYR A 166 44.52 9.12 -2.24
N ASN A 167 45.83 9.37 -2.20
CA ASN A 167 46.46 10.26 -3.17
C ASN A 167 46.34 9.68 -4.59
N PRO A 168 45.90 10.47 -5.59
CA PRO A 168 45.64 9.96 -6.94
C PRO A 168 46.89 9.56 -7.74
N ILE A 169 48.09 10.00 -7.32
CA ILE A 169 49.35 9.75 -8.03
C ILE A 169 50.03 8.48 -7.53
N ASP A 170 50.27 8.39 -6.22
CA ASP A 170 51.04 7.30 -5.59
C ASP A 170 50.17 6.32 -4.79
N GLY A 171 48.90 6.64 -4.56
CA GLY A 171 47.96 5.81 -3.81
C GLY A 171 48.18 5.84 -2.30
N THR A 172 48.96 6.78 -1.75
CA THR A 172 49.22 6.84 -0.31
C THR A 172 47.94 7.13 0.48
N PRO A 173 47.64 6.38 1.56
CA PRO A 173 46.48 6.63 2.40
C PRO A 173 46.72 7.77 3.39
N GLU A 174 45.75 8.67 3.51
CA GLU A 174 45.69 9.77 4.48
C GLU A 174 44.38 9.69 5.27
N ALA A 175 44.46 9.67 6.60
CA ALA A 175 43.27 9.67 7.44
C ALA A 175 42.62 11.05 7.45
N VAL A 176 41.31 11.11 7.22
CA VAL A 176 40.53 12.35 7.20
C VAL A 176 39.28 12.18 8.04
N ASP A 177 38.73 13.27 8.59
CA ASP A 177 37.49 13.19 9.37
C ASP A 177 36.25 13.06 8.48
N GLN A 178 36.31 13.63 7.28
CA GLN A 178 35.27 13.65 6.27
C GLN A 178 35.89 13.73 4.87
N PRO A 179 35.17 13.33 3.81
CA PRO A 179 35.62 13.53 2.43
C PRO A 179 35.91 15.02 2.15
N LEU A 180 36.97 15.29 1.38
CA LEU A 180 37.41 16.65 1.08
C LEU A 180 36.56 17.29 -0.02
N GLU A 181 36.18 16.50 -1.03
CA GLU A 181 35.28 16.95 -2.08
C GLU A 181 33.80 16.73 -1.72
N LYS A 182 32.92 17.59 -2.25
CA LYS A 182 31.48 17.61 -1.95
C LYS A 182 30.61 16.86 -2.95
N GLY A 183 31.12 16.55 -4.14
CA GLY A 183 30.46 15.74 -5.16
C GLY A 183 31.08 14.35 -5.21
N LEU A 184 30.36 13.34 -4.74
CA LEU A 184 30.88 11.97 -4.59
C LEU A 184 29.96 10.94 -5.20
N ILE A 185 30.54 9.89 -5.75
CA ILE A 185 29.85 8.63 -6.07
C ILE A 185 30.15 7.67 -4.94
N PHE A 186 29.13 7.06 -4.36
CA PHE A 186 29.19 6.47 -3.03
C PHE A 186 28.36 5.19 -2.94
N ASP A 187 28.87 4.23 -2.17
CA ASP A 187 28.23 2.94 -1.88
C ASP A 187 28.58 2.48 -0.46
N VAL A 188 27.62 1.84 0.23
CA VAL A 188 27.77 1.35 1.60
C VAL A 188 27.35 -0.12 1.71
N GLU A 189 28.20 -0.90 2.36
CA GLU A 189 27.93 -2.30 2.67
C GLU A 189 27.69 -2.55 4.17
N VAL A 190 26.79 -3.49 4.45
CA VAL A 190 26.32 -3.86 5.78
C VAL A 190 26.42 -5.36 5.98
N CYS A 191 26.95 -5.80 7.11
CA CYS A 191 26.94 -7.21 7.51
C CYS A 191 25.60 -7.55 8.18
N VAL A 192 24.67 -8.16 7.42
CA VAL A 192 23.27 -8.38 7.83
C VAL A 192 23.16 -9.15 9.14
N LYS A 193 24.04 -10.14 9.37
CA LYS A 193 24.07 -10.91 10.63
C LYS A 193 24.49 -10.10 11.85
N ALA A 194 25.22 -9.01 11.67
CA ALA A 194 25.67 -8.13 12.76
C ALA A 194 24.74 -6.95 13.03
N GLY A 195 23.72 -6.73 12.19
CA GLY A 195 22.74 -5.65 12.29
C GLY A 195 22.70 -4.77 11.03
N GLN A 196 22.02 -3.63 11.13
CA GLN A 196 21.77 -2.71 10.00
C GLN A 196 22.78 -1.57 9.86
N GLY A 197 23.74 -1.45 10.78
CA GLY A 197 24.74 -0.39 10.79
C GLY A 197 25.81 -0.56 9.70
N PRO A 198 26.44 0.53 9.24
CA PRO A 198 27.46 0.48 8.18
C PRO A 198 28.71 -0.29 8.61
N VAL A 199 29.27 -1.05 7.69
CA VAL A 199 30.51 -1.84 7.92
C VAL A 199 31.65 -1.31 7.06
N LEU A 200 31.39 -1.09 5.77
CA LEU A 200 32.34 -0.52 4.81
C LEU A 200 31.61 0.48 3.92
N ALA A 201 32.31 1.52 3.50
CA ALA A 201 31.85 2.37 2.42
C ALA A 201 33.01 2.75 1.52
N THR A 202 32.71 2.94 0.24
CA THR A 202 33.67 3.40 -0.76
C THR A 202 33.10 4.61 -1.47
N ALA A 203 33.97 5.59 -1.75
CA ALA A 203 33.58 6.77 -2.51
C ALA A 203 34.65 7.15 -3.53
N VAL A 204 34.23 7.84 -4.58
CA VAL A 204 35.15 8.45 -5.55
C VAL A 204 34.64 9.83 -5.96
N SER A 205 35.55 10.79 -6.05
CA SER A 205 35.32 12.12 -6.63
C SER A 205 36.01 12.23 -8.00
N THR A 206 35.95 13.40 -8.62
CA THR A 206 36.78 13.68 -9.80
C THR A 206 38.28 13.74 -9.50
N GLU A 207 38.66 13.83 -8.22
CA GLU A 207 40.05 14.03 -7.81
C GLU A 207 40.67 12.78 -7.17
N ARG A 208 39.93 12.06 -6.31
CA ARG A 208 40.50 10.94 -5.55
C ARG A 208 39.49 9.88 -5.09
N TRP A 209 40.02 8.76 -4.63
CA TRP A 209 39.26 7.67 -3.99
C TRP A 209 39.25 7.81 -2.47
N TYR A 210 38.19 7.26 -1.86
CA TYR A 210 37.99 7.19 -0.42
C TYR A 210 37.50 5.81 0.01
N SER A 211 37.88 5.41 1.22
CA SER A 211 37.28 4.27 1.93
C SER A 211 36.95 4.65 3.36
N TRP A 212 35.79 4.21 3.84
CA TRP A 212 35.42 4.30 5.24
C TRP A 212 35.33 2.90 5.85
N VAL A 213 35.93 2.71 7.02
CA VAL A 213 35.85 1.44 7.75
C VAL A 213 35.18 1.65 9.11
N SER A 214 34.19 0.82 9.40
CA SER A 214 33.46 0.89 10.66
C SER A 214 34.38 0.64 11.86
N PRO A 215 34.29 1.45 12.93
CA PRO A 215 34.98 1.17 14.19
C PRO A 215 34.64 -0.22 14.76
N LYS A 216 33.47 -0.78 14.45
CA LYS A 216 33.07 -2.14 14.87
C LYS A 216 33.86 -3.23 14.15
N LEU A 217 34.33 -2.97 12.93
CA LEU A 217 35.11 -3.93 12.15
C LEU A 217 36.58 -3.97 12.60
N THR A 218 37.12 -2.85 13.11
CA THR A 218 38.52 -2.76 13.56
C THR A 218 38.70 -3.10 15.04
N LYS A 219 37.73 -2.81 15.91
CA LYS A 219 37.77 -3.21 17.32
C LYS A 219 37.61 -4.73 17.41
N HIS A 220 38.67 -5.43 17.85
CA HIS A 220 38.57 -6.83 18.23
C HIS A 220 37.69 -6.87 19.49
N ARG A 221 36.43 -7.30 19.39
CA ARG A 221 35.74 -7.81 20.58
C ARG A 221 36.50 -9.07 20.96
N MET A 222 37.45 -8.96 21.89
CA MET A 222 37.84 -10.12 22.67
C MET A 222 36.56 -10.54 23.39
N GLY A 223 36.07 -11.75 23.10
CA GLY A 223 35.00 -12.34 23.89
C GLY A 223 35.53 -12.45 25.32
N VAL A 224 35.14 -11.52 26.17
CA VAL A 224 35.42 -11.57 27.60
C VAL A 224 34.09 -11.30 28.29
N ASP A 225 33.71 -12.25 29.13
CA ASP A 225 32.52 -12.34 29.98
C ASP A 225 32.45 -11.23 31.05
N HIS A 226 32.69 -9.96 30.70
CA HIS A 226 32.56 -8.83 31.63
C HIS A 226 31.41 -7.93 31.19
N MET A 227 30.21 -8.49 31.39
CA MET A 227 28.92 -7.80 31.32
C MET A 227 28.33 -7.68 32.74
N GLU A 228 29.15 -7.32 33.73
CA GLU A 228 28.72 -7.22 35.14
C GLU A 228 28.74 -5.79 35.71
N ASP A 229 29.28 -4.78 35.01
CA ASP A 229 29.42 -3.42 35.57
C ASP A 229 28.46 -2.35 34.95
N MET A 230 27.34 -2.76 34.36
CA MET A 230 26.16 -1.90 34.27
C MET A 230 25.05 -2.50 35.10
N GLU A 231 24.58 -1.74 36.10
CA GLU A 231 23.44 -2.10 36.94
C GLU A 231 22.27 -2.56 36.05
N PRO A 232 21.80 -3.81 36.21
CA PRO A 232 20.62 -4.27 35.50
C PRO A 232 19.41 -3.58 36.11
N CYS A 233 18.75 -2.71 35.34
CA CYS A 233 17.33 -2.51 35.56
C CYS A 233 16.64 -3.83 35.18
N ASP A 234 16.03 -4.48 36.17
CA ASP A 234 15.31 -5.74 36.06
C ASP A 234 14.40 -5.79 34.82
N GLY A 235 14.65 -6.78 33.95
CA GLY A 235 13.83 -7.07 32.78
C GLY A 235 14.48 -8.09 31.86
N ASP A 236 14.00 -9.33 31.96
CA ASP A 236 14.19 -10.53 31.12
C ASP A 236 15.09 -10.45 29.87
N VAL A 237 15.98 -11.45 29.79
CA VAL A 237 16.87 -11.75 28.67
C VAL A 237 16.06 -12.28 27.48
N ASP A 238 15.45 -11.39 26.70
CA ASP A 238 14.95 -11.74 25.35
C ASP A 238 14.87 -10.51 24.42
N THR A 239 15.59 -10.54 23.30
CA THR A 239 15.40 -9.62 22.15
C THR A 239 15.56 -8.10 22.38
N GLU A 240 16.65 -7.62 22.99
CA GLU A 240 16.96 -6.18 22.92
C GLU A 240 17.29 -5.76 21.48
N ARG A 241 16.43 -4.92 20.91
CA ARG A 241 16.59 -4.37 19.56
C ARG A 241 17.86 -3.49 19.52
N PRO A 242 18.66 -3.54 18.45
CA PRO A 242 19.91 -2.78 18.40
C PRO A 242 19.67 -1.27 18.52
N HIS A 243 20.31 -0.66 19.51
CA HIS A 243 20.27 0.77 19.79
C HIS A 243 21.38 1.49 18.99
N TYR A 244 21.03 2.10 17.85
CA TYR A 244 22.00 2.81 17.00
C TYR A 244 22.21 4.25 17.47
N THR A 245 23.46 4.70 17.49
CA THR A 245 23.86 6.07 17.81
C THR A 245 24.63 6.71 16.65
N LEU A 246 24.76 8.04 16.67
CA LEU A 246 25.42 8.81 15.60
C LEU A 246 26.90 8.45 15.39
N ASP A 247 27.60 7.97 16.42
CA ASP A 247 29.03 7.64 16.33
C ASP A 247 29.30 6.33 15.56
N GLU A 248 28.26 5.54 15.33
CA GLU A 248 28.34 4.31 14.55
C GLU A 248 28.10 4.53 13.05
N LEU A 249 27.76 5.76 12.64
CA LEU A 249 27.39 6.13 11.28
C LEU A 249 28.50 6.88 10.55
N ILE A 250 28.35 7.00 9.23
CA ILE A 250 29.36 7.60 8.35
C ILE A 250 29.19 9.13 8.31
N PRO A 251 30.19 9.92 8.75
CA PRO A 251 30.14 11.38 8.65
C PRO A 251 30.51 11.86 7.24
N LEU A 252 29.76 12.80 6.67
CA LEU A 252 30.09 13.49 5.40
C LEU A 252 30.36 14.99 5.61
N GLY A 253 30.01 15.51 6.78
CA GLY A 253 30.22 16.90 7.14
C GLY A 253 29.06 17.81 6.78
N SER A 254 29.20 19.07 7.15
CA SER A 254 28.18 20.10 6.93
C SER A 254 28.31 20.79 5.56
N GLY A 255 27.19 21.37 5.10
CA GLY A 255 27.11 22.22 3.91
C GLY A 255 26.49 21.53 2.67
N PRO A 256 26.28 22.29 1.58
CA PRO A 256 25.75 21.75 0.33
C PRO A 256 26.70 20.68 -0.23
N GLY A 257 26.19 19.46 -0.35
CA GLY A 257 26.90 18.31 -0.89
C GLY A 257 26.00 17.49 -1.78
N LEU A 258 26.59 16.71 -2.68
CA LEU A 258 25.89 15.85 -3.61
C LEU A 258 26.48 14.45 -3.56
N ILE A 259 25.62 13.49 -3.24
CA ILE A 259 25.97 12.06 -3.27
C ILE A 259 25.20 11.38 -4.40
N VAL A 260 25.93 10.69 -5.26
CA VAL A 260 25.36 9.84 -6.30
C VAL A 260 25.55 8.38 -5.92
N GLY A 261 24.48 7.60 -5.96
CA GLY A 261 24.53 6.17 -5.65
C GLY A 261 23.57 5.36 -6.51
N HIS A 262 23.59 4.05 -6.33
CA HIS A 262 22.58 3.15 -6.89
C HIS A 262 21.74 2.59 -5.75
N ASN A 263 20.44 2.89 -5.72
CA ASN A 263 19.60 2.68 -4.54
C ASN A 263 20.10 3.49 -3.32
N VAL A 264 20.47 4.75 -3.58
CA VAL A 264 21.12 5.68 -2.62
C VAL A 264 20.35 5.87 -1.31
N SER A 265 19.03 5.62 -1.30
CA SER A 265 18.23 5.71 -0.08
C SER A 265 18.65 4.67 0.97
N TYR A 266 19.17 3.52 0.53
CA TYR A 266 19.76 2.53 1.42
C TYR A 266 21.04 3.04 2.07
N ASP A 267 21.93 3.62 1.26
CA ASP A 267 23.21 4.21 1.72
C ASP A 267 22.96 5.41 2.63
N ARG A 268 21.99 6.26 2.27
CA ARG A 268 21.61 7.47 3.01
C ARG A 268 21.27 7.19 4.47
N ALA A 269 20.57 6.09 4.75
CA ALA A 269 20.21 5.70 6.11
C ALA A 269 21.42 5.30 6.98
N ARG A 270 22.64 5.23 6.41
CA ARG A 270 23.88 4.97 7.15
C ARG A 270 24.75 6.22 7.34
N LEU A 271 24.27 7.37 6.88
CA LEU A 271 24.97 8.65 6.97
C LEU A 271 24.58 9.39 8.25
N ARG A 272 25.58 9.78 9.04
CA ARG A 272 25.41 10.46 10.34
C ARG A 272 24.59 11.74 10.21
N ASP A 273 24.96 12.59 9.27
CA ASP A 273 24.43 13.96 9.16
C ASP A 273 22.92 13.97 8.84
N GLN A 274 22.41 12.92 8.19
CA GLN A 274 21.00 12.83 7.79
C GLN A 274 20.01 12.71 8.97
N TYR A 275 20.51 12.30 10.14
CA TYR A 275 19.72 12.16 11.36
C TYR A 275 19.71 13.43 12.23
N LEU A 276 20.53 14.43 11.91
CA LEU A 276 20.49 15.73 12.61
C LEU A 276 19.16 16.42 12.35
N LEU A 277 18.66 17.20 13.31
CA LEU A 277 17.36 17.87 13.24
C LEU A 277 17.33 19.02 12.22
N GLU A 278 18.48 19.69 12.01
CA GLU A 278 18.65 20.74 11.01
C GLU A 278 18.96 20.15 9.62
N ASP A 279 18.45 20.78 8.56
CA ASP A 279 18.71 20.35 7.18
C ASP A 279 20.18 20.56 6.82
N THR A 280 20.88 19.46 6.55
CA THR A 280 22.31 19.45 6.24
C THR A 280 22.64 19.94 4.85
N ARG A 281 21.63 20.19 4.00
CA ARG A 281 21.74 20.64 2.61
C ARG A 281 22.47 19.65 1.69
N THR A 282 22.83 18.46 2.17
CA THR A 282 23.27 17.37 1.29
C THR A 282 22.07 16.78 0.56
N ARG A 283 22.21 16.52 -0.74
CA ARG A 283 21.16 15.93 -1.58
C ARG A 283 21.70 14.71 -2.33
N PHE A 284 20.79 13.87 -2.80
CA PHE A 284 21.09 12.54 -3.30
C PHE A 284 20.53 12.34 -4.70
N VAL A 285 21.36 11.82 -5.61
CA VAL A 285 20.95 11.42 -6.95
C VAL A 285 21.03 9.90 -7.04
N ASP A 286 19.89 9.27 -7.30
CA ASP A 286 19.78 7.82 -7.39
C ASP A 286 19.75 7.37 -8.85
N THR A 287 20.79 6.67 -9.29
CA THR A 287 20.85 6.10 -10.65
C THR A 287 19.74 5.08 -10.89
N MET A 288 19.25 4.38 -9.86
CA MET A 288 18.10 3.48 -9.99
C MET A 288 16.83 4.28 -10.32
N SER A 289 16.53 5.34 -9.58
CA SER A 289 15.41 6.25 -9.86
C SER A 289 15.50 6.88 -11.25
N LEU A 290 16.68 7.35 -11.67
CA LEU A 290 16.90 7.87 -13.03
C LEU A 290 16.61 6.81 -14.09
N HIS A 291 17.04 5.57 -13.87
CA HIS A 291 16.77 4.45 -14.78
C HIS A 291 15.28 4.15 -14.86
N MET A 292 14.55 4.18 -13.73
CA MET A 292 13.10 3.97 -13.73
C MET A 292 12.35 5.07 -14.48
N CYS A 293 12.82 6.31 -14.44
CA CYS A 293 12.28 7.41 -15.22
C CYS A 293 12.51 7.22 -16.74
N VAL A 294 13.72 6.84 -17.15
CA VAL A 294 14.10 6.77 -18.59
C VAL A 294 13.69 5.46 -19.24
N SER A 295 13.84 4.35 -18.53
CA SER A 295 13.71 2.98 -19.05
C SER A 295 12.91 2.07 -18.10
N GLY A 296 12.01 2.62 -17.29
CA GLY A 296 11.14 1.83 -16.41
C GLY A 296 10.17 0.92 -17.16
N VAL A 297 9.79 -0.19 -16.51
CA VAL A 297 8.89 -1.22 -17.06
C VAL A 297 7.59 -1.36 -16.28
N THR A 298 6.54 -1.80 -16.98
CA THR A 298 5.24 -2.17 -16.39
C THR A 298 5.32 -3.47 -15.57
N SER A 299 4.29 -3.75 -14.77
CA SER A 299 4.19 -5.02 -14.02
C SER A 299 4.17 -6.25 -14.94
N TYR A 300 3.54 -6.14 -16.10
CA TYR A 300 3.53 -7.18 -17.12
C TYR A 300 4.93 -7.42 -17.69
N GLN A 301 5.58 -6.36 -18.17
CA GLN A 301 6.95 -6.41 -18.71
C GLN A 301 7.95 -6.93 -17.67
N ARG A 302 7.81 -6.51 -16.40
CA ARG A 302 8.61 -7.02 -15.28
C ARG A 302 8.42 -8.52 -15.04
N ALA A 303 7.20 -9.02 -15.17
CA ALA A 303 6.93 -10.45 -15.06
C ALA A 303 7.55 -11.24 -16.21
N MET A 304 7.56 -10.66 -17.42
CA MET A 304 8.22 -11.25 -18.59
C MET A 304 9.74 -11.28 -18.45
N LEU A 305 10.37 -10.17 -18.06
CA LEU A 305 11.82 -10.08 -17.79
C LEU A 305 12.30 -11.09 -16.73
N LYS A 306 11.44 -11.43 -15.77
CA LYS A 306 11.71 -12.47 -14.76
C LYS A 306 11.46 -13.90 -15.26
N SER A 307 10.69 -14.05 -16.33
CA SER A 307 10.35 -15.35 -16.88
C SER A 307 11.49 -15.85 -17.78
N LYS A 308 11.84 -17.13 -17.69
CA LYS A 308 12.81 -17.78 -18.58
C LYS A 308 12.21 -18.17 -19.94
N LYS A 309 11.04 -17.64 -20.30
CA LYS A 309 10.37 -17.97 -21.57
C LYS A 309 10.98 -17.16 -22.69
N GLU A 310 11.05 -17.75 -23.88
CA GLU A 310 11.43 -17.01 -25.09
C GLU A 310 10.42 -15.88 -25.33
N PRO A 311 10.89 -14.64 -25.51
CA PRO A 311 10.01 -13.50 -25.75
C PRO A 311 9.34 -13.61 -27.12
N ALA A 312 8.09 -13.17 -27.20
CA ALA A 312 7.40 -13.08 -28.48
C ALA A 312 8.11 -12.04 -29.38
N PRO A 313 8.07 -12.17 -30.72
CA PRO A 313 8.72 -11.22 -31.62
C PRO A 313 8.27 -9.76 -31.39
N GLU A 314 7.00 -9.58 -31.01
CA GLU A 314 6.40 -8.29 -30.65
C GLU A 314 7.04 -7.63 -29.40
N ASP A 315 7.62 -8.42 -28.49
CA ASP A 315 8.18 -7.94 -27.23
C ASP A 315 9.69 -7.61 -27.35
N LEU A 316 10.36 -8.02 -28.43
CA LEU A 316 11.81 -7.81 -28.62
C LEU A 316 12.21 -6.33 -28.64
N GLY A 317 11.41 -5.47 -29.28
CA GLY A 317 11.73 -4.05 -29.44
C GLY A 317 11.88 -3.30 -28.12
N TRP A 318 10.97 -3.54 -27.15
CA TRP A 318 11.06 -2.87 -25.84
C TRP A 318 12.06 -3.55 -24.89
N LEU A 319 12.35 -4.85 -25.09
CA LEU A 319 13.32 -5.60 -24.29
C LEU A 319 14.76 -5.07 -24.45
N GLU A 320 15.12 -4.56 -25.63
CA GLU A 320 16.43 -3.95 -25.88
C GLU A 320 16.60 -2.61 -25.17
N GLN A 321 15.50 -1.94 -24.84
CA GLN A 321 15.52 -0.57 -24.32
C GLN A 321 15.42 -0.49 -22.78
N SER A 322 15.24 -1.63 -22.10
CA SER A 322 14.94 -1.68 -20.67
C SER A 322 15.50 -2.92 -19.95
N SER A 323 15.53 -2.88 -18.62
CA SER A 323 16.02 -3.95 -17.75
C SER A 323 15.28 -3.94 -16.41
N LEU A 324 15.56 -4.89 -15.50
CA LEU A 324 15.17 -4.71 -14.10
C LEU A 324 16.13 -3.73 -13.41
N ASN A 325 15.77 -3.38 -12.18
CA ASN A 325 16.36 -2.27 -11.45
C ASN A 325 17.74 -2.54 -10.83
N SER A 326 18.27 -3.77 -10.88
CA SER A 326 19.53 -4.09 -10.17
C SER A 326 20.74 -3.48 -10.87
N LEU A 327 21.75 -3.05 -10.10
CA LEU A 327 22.98 -2.43 -10.62
C LEU A 327 23.58 -3.22 -11.79
N VAL A 328 23.66 -4.55 -11.66
CA VAL A 328 24.21 -5.46 -12.69
C VAL A 328 23.43 -5.38 -14.01
N GLU A 329 22.11 -5.35 -13.94
CA GLU A 329 21.26 -5.31 -15.13
C GLU A 329 21.26 -3.92 -15.78
N VAL A 330 21.24 -2.87 -14.96
CA VAL A 330 21.30 -1.48 -15.43
C VAL A 330 22.67 -1.17 -16.06
N HIS A 331 23.76 -1.65 -15.44
CA HIS A 331 25.11 -1.55 -16.02
C HIS A 331 25.19 -2.27 -17.36
N ARG A 332 24.63 -3.49 -17.46
CA ARG A 332 24.58 -4.23 -18.72
C ARG A 332 23.83 -3.47 -19.82
N LEU A 333 22.70 -2.84 -19.48
CA LEU A 333 21.88 -2.09 -20.44
C LEU A 333 22.61 -0.87 -21.01
N TYR A 334 23.26 -0.05 -20.17
CA TYR A 334 23.84 1.22 -20.61
C TYR A 334 25.32 1.16 -20.96
N CYS A 335 26.09 0.30 -20.29
CA CYS A 335 27.55 0.25 -20.43
C CYS A 335 28.05 -1.00 -21.17
N GLY A 336 27.22 -2.05 -21.28
CA GLY A 336 27.64 -3.35 -21.81
C GLY A 336 28.72 -4.04 -20.96
N GLY A 337 29.37 -5.06 -21.53
CA GLY A 337 30.53 -5.74 -20.93
C GLY A 337 30.24 -6.99 -20.08
N GLU A 338 31.28 -7.51 -19.43
CA GLU A 338 31.24 -8.68 -18.54
C GLU A 338 30.29 -8.42 -17.35
N PRO A 339 29.50 -9.43 -16.93
CA PRO A 339 28.62 -9.29 -15.78
C PRO A 339 29.40 -9.06 -14.49
N LEU A 340 29.00 -8.03 -13.73
CA LEU A 340 29.49 -7.80 -12.38
C LEU A 340 29.27 -9.06 -11.51
N SER A 341 30.34 -9.52 -10.84
CA SER A 341 30.28 -10.71 -9.99
C SER A 341 29.51 -10.42 -8.71
N LYS A 342 28.53 -11.27 -8.39
CA LYS A 342 27.71 -11.17 -7.16
C LYS A 342 28.29 -11.96 -5.98
N GLU A 343 29.35 -12.73 -6.19
CA GLU A 343 29.83 -13.68 -5.19
C GLU A 343 30.40 -13.04 -3.92
N PRO A 344 31.22 -11.96 -3.99
CA PRO A 344 31.77 -11.33 -2.79
C PRO A 344 30.69 -10.75 -1.86
N ARG A 345 29.59 -10.26 -2.44
CA ARG A 345 28.43 -9.71 -1.71
C ARG A 345 27.80 -10.72 -0.73
N ASN A 346 27.86 -12.02 -1.03
CA ASN A 346 27.28 -13.04 -0.17
C ASN A 346 27.94 -13.07 1.22
N ILE A 347 29.20 -12.62 1.35
CA ILE A 347 29.88 -12.52 2.64
C ILE A 347 29.23 -11.46 3.54
N PHE A 348 28.74 -10.34 2.99
CA PHE A 348 28.01 -9.34 3.75
C PHE A 348 26.60 -9.81 4.15
N VAL A 349 25.96 -10.63 3.32
CA VAL A 349 24.58 -11.09 3.56
C VAL A 349 24.54 -12.29 4.50
N GLU A 350 25.37 -13.29 4.26
CA GLU A 350 25.33 -14.58 4.95
C GLU A 350 26.53 -14.80 5.87
N GLY A 351 27.60 -14.02 5.73
CA GLY A 351 28.83 -14.18 6.50
C GLY A 351 28.81 -13.50 7.87
N THR A 352 29.92 -13.65 8.61
CA THR A 352 30.15 -13.00 9.90
C THR A 352 31.11 -11.82 9.77
N MET A 353 31.14 -10.93 10.78
CA MET A 353 32.07 -9.80 10.81
C MET A 353 33.55 -10.23 10.72
N GLU A 354 33.87 -11.42 11.23
CA GLU A 354 35.22 -12.00 11.13
C GLU A 354 35.58 -12.39 9.68
N GLN A 355 34.63 -12.97 8.94
CA GLN A 355 34.83 -13.30 7.53
C GLN A 355 34.99 -12.04 6.66
N VAL A 356 34.28 -10.95 7.01
CA VAL A 356 34.46 -9.64 6.37
C VAL A 356 35.88 -9.11 6.63
N ARG A 357 36.39 -9.25 7.86
CA ARG A 357 37.76 -8.85 8.22
C ARG A 357 38.82 -9.64 7.45
N GLN A 358 38.67 -10.97 7.36
CA GLN A 358 39.61 -11.84 6.66
C GLN A 358 39.67 -11.56 5.14
N ASN A 359 38.53 -11.22 4.55
CA ASN A 359 38.42 -10.94 3.11
C ASN A 359 38.41 -9.45 2.76
N PHE A 360 38.85 -8.58 3.69
CA PHE A 360 38.70 -7.12 3.59
C PHE A 360 39.17 -6.54 2.24
N GLN A 361 40.37 -6.90 1.77
CA GLN A 361 40.90 -6.35 0.51
C GLN A 361 40.06 -6.74 -0.72
N SER A 362 39.52 -7.96 -0.75
CA SER A 362 38.64 -8.40 -1.82
C SER A 362 37.29 -7.68 -1.78
N LEU A 363 36.76 -7.48 -0.57
CA LEU A 363 35.46 -6.86 -0.36
C LEU A 363 35.47 -5.36 -0.65
N VAL A 364 36.50 -4.62 -0.23
CA VAL A 364 36.61 -3.18 -0.55
C VAL A 364 36.83 -2.97 -2.06
N ASN A 365 37.59 -3.84 -2.72
CA ASN A 365 37.71 -3.79 -4.19
C ASN A 365 36.38 -4.09 -4.90
N TYR A 366 35.56 -4.97 -4.35
CA TYR A 366 34.20 -5.22 -4.82
C TYR A 366 33.34 -3.96 -4.68
N CYS A 367 33.29 -3.32 -3.51
CA CYS A 367 32.55 -2.07 -3.28
C CYS A 367 33.02 -0.95 -4.21
N ALA A 368 34.34 -0.79 -4.37
CA ALA A 368 34.91 0.17 -5.31
C ALA A 368 34.55 -0.16 -6.78
N GLY A 369 34.32 -1.43 -7.11
CA GLY A 369 33.79 -1.86 -8.41
C GLY A 369 32.34 -1.45 -8.63
N ASP A 370 31.49 -1.56 -7.60
CA ASP A 370 30.09 -1.11 -7.65
C ASP A 370 29.98 0.42 -7.76
N VAL A 371 30.85 1.17 -7.08
CA VAL A 371 30.98 2.63 -7.24
C VAL A 371 31.40 3.01 -8.67
N GLU A 372 32.38 2.30 -9.23
CA GLU A 372 32.84 2.51 -10.61
C GLU A 372 31.75 2.17 -11.64
N ALA A 373 31.00 1.09 -11.43
CA ALA A 373 29.85 0.75 -12.26
C ALA A 373 28.75 1.82 -12.20
N THR A 374 28.48 2.34 -10.99
CA THR A 374 27.51 3.43 -10.76
C THR A 374 27.92 4.71 -11.49
N TYR A 375 29.22 5.05 -11.48
CA TYR A 375 29.78 6.16 -12.26
C TYR A 375 29.54 5.98 -13.77
N ARG A 376 29.89 4.81 -14.32
CA ARG A 376 29.72 4.54 -15.75
C ARG A 376 28.25 4.64 -16.17
N ILE A 377 27.34 4.14 -15.33
CA ILE A 377 25.90 4.30 -15.54
C ILE A 377 25.53 5.79 -15.54
N LEU A 378 25.97 6.55 -14.54
CA LEU A 378 25.65 7.98 -14.41
C LEU A 378 26.04 8.76 -15.66
N SER A 379 27.26 8.56 -16.17
CA SER A 379 27.77 9.27 -17.35
C SER A 379 26.93 9.06 -18.60
N GLN A 380 26.29 7.89 -18.77
CA GLN A 380 25.40 7.60 -19.90
C GLN A 380 23.94 7.97 -19.61
N LEU A 381 23.48 7.74 -18.39
CA LEU A 381 22.07 7.84 -18.01
C LEU A 381 21.63 9.28 -17.74
N TYR A 382 22.46 10.09 -17.08
CA TYR A 382 22.07 11.44 -16.71
C TYR A 382 21.81 12.36 -17.92
N PRO A 383 22.60 12.34 -19.00
CA PRO A 383 22.27 13.10 -20.22
C PRO A 383 20.91 12.71 -20.82
N LEU A 384 20.60 11.41 -20.87
CA LEU A 384 19.30 10.91 -21.34
C LEU A 384 18.15 11.37 -20.44
N TYR A 385 18.37 11.42 -19.14
CA TYR A 385 17.41 11.98 -18.19
C TYR A 385 17.22 13.49 -18.45
N ALA A 386 18.28 14.28 -18.54
CA ALA A 386 18.19 15.73 -18.75
C ALA A 386 17.44 16.09 -20.05
N GLU A 387 17.62 15.32 -21.12
CA GLU A 387 16.86 15.50 -22.37
C GLU A 387 15.36 15.21 -22.19
N ARG A 388 15.03 14.16 -21.44
CA ARG A 388 13.64 13.70 -21.23
C ARG A 388 12.89 14.49 -20.17
N PHE A 389 13.60 15.16 -19.28
CA PHE A 389 13.08 15.91 -18.14
C PHE A 389 13.62 17.35 -18.18
N PRO A 390 13.14 18.18 -19.13
CA PRO A 390 13.75 19.47 -19.42
C PRO A 390 13.51 20.54 -18.34
N HIS A 391 12.47 20.38 -17.51
CA HIS A 391 12.14 21.37 -16.48
C HIS A 391 12.89 21.08 -15.16
N PRO A 392 13.63 22.07 -14.59
CA PRO A 392 14.48 21.88 -13.40
C PRO A 392 13.69 21.45 -12.16
N ALA A 393 12.40 21.82 -12.06
CA ALA A 393 11.54 21.39 -10.95
C ALA A 393 11.47 19.86 -10.79
N SER A 394 11.63 19.09 -11.87
CA SER A 394 11.65 17.62 -11.78
C SER A 394 12.82 17.13 -10.95
N LEU A 395 14.02 17.66 -11.20
CA LEU A 395 15.21 17.31 -10.45
C LEU A 395 15.14 17.87 -9.02
N ALA A 396 14.71 19.13 -8.86
CA ALA A 396 14.52 19.76 -7.55
C ALA A 396 13.61 18.93 -6.63
N GLY A 397 12.45 18.51 -7.14
CA GLY A 397 11.50 17.67 -6.42
C GLY A 397 12.09 16.32 -6.04
N MET A 398 12.82 15.65 -6.96
CA MET A 398 13.50 14.39 -6.66
C MET A 398 14.55 14.53 -5.55
N LEU A 399 15.36 15.59 -5.58
CA LEU A 399 16.37 15.87 -4.56
C LEU A 399 15.73 16.09 -3.18
N GLU A 400 14.64 16.87 -3.12
CA GLU A 400 13.94 17.15 -1.86
C GLU A 400 13.24 15.90 -1.32
N MET A 401 12.57 15.11 -2.17
CA MET A 401 11.94 13.84 -1.77
C MET A 401 12.95 12.85 -1.19
N GLY A 402 14.18 12.83 -1.70
CA GLY A 402 15.27 12.00 -1.18
C GLY A 402 15.74 12.39 0.24
N SER A 403 15.33 13.55 0.76
CA SER A 403 15.74 14.07 2.07
C SER A 403 14.73 13.82 3.21
N ALA A 404 13.75 12.95 2.97
CA ALA A 404 12.72 12.56 3.95
C ALA A 404 13.29 12.26 5.35
N TYR A 405 12.60 12.72 6.39
CA TYR A 405 13.03 12.65 7.79
C TYR A 405 11.83 12.45 8.71
N LEU A 406 11.88 11.44 9.57
CA LEU A 406 10.81 11.16 10.53
C LEU A 406 11.34 11.27 11.96
N PRO A 407 10.94 12.30 12.73
CA PRO A 407 11.31 12.39 14.13
C PRO A 407 10.56 11.34 14.96
N VAL A 408 11.27 10.71 15.89
CA VAL A 408 10.71 9.74 16.84
C VAL A 408 11.26 9.99 18.25
N ASN A 409 10.62 9.41 19.25
CA ASN A 409 11.07 9.46 20.64
C ASN A 409 10.91 8.07 21.28
N SER A 410 11.17 7.95 22.59
CA SER A 410 11.03 6.69 23.34
C SER A 410 9.65 6.02 23.23
N ASN A 411 8.60 6.75 22.82
CA ASN A 411 7.28 6.16 22.54
C ASN A 411 7.33 5.14 21.38
N TRP A 412 8.32 5.19 20.49
CA TRP A 412 8.49 4.21 19.43
C TRP A 412 8.74 2.80 19.96
N GLU A 413 9.60 2.67 20.98
CA GLU A 413 9.90 1.40 21.63
C GLU A 413 8.68 0.91 22.43
N ARG A 414 8.03 1.82 23.15
CA ARG A 414 6.77 1.55 23.85
C ARG A 414 5.69 1.01 22.90
N TYR A 415 5.46 1.67 21.76
CA TYR A 415 4.47 1.24 20.77
C TYR A 415 4.75 -0.15 20.23
N ILE A 416 6.02 -0.46 19.95
CA ILE A 416 6.42 -1.77 19.47
C ILE A 416 6.18 -2.83 20.54
N HIS A 417 6.58 -2.56 21.78
CA HIS A 417 6.38 -3.46 22.90
C HIS A 417 4.88 -3.70 23.15
N GLU A 418 4.08 -2.64 23.28
CA GLU A 418 2.63 -2.72 23.48
C GLU A 418 1.93 -3.46 22.33
N SER A 419 2.32 -3.18 21.08
CA SER A 419 1.78 -3.88 19.90
C SER A 419 2.18 -5.36 19.89
N GLN A 420 3.41 -5.68 20.26
CA GLN A 420 3.90 -7.05 20.29
C GLN A 420 3.23 -7.87 21.40
N LEU A 421 3.14 -7.31 22.60
CA LEU A 421 2.47 -7.91 23.74
C LEU A 421 0.98 -8.13 23.44
N THR A 422 0.29 -7.13 22.92
CA THR A 422 -1.13 -7.28 22.52
C THR A 422 -1.29 -8.34 21.42
N TYR A 423 -0.33 -8.46 20.49
CA TYR A 423 -0.36 -9.49 19.47
C TYR A 423 -0.18 -10.89 20.08
N GLU A 424 0.70 -11.03 21.05
CA GLU A 424 0.93 -12.28 21.79
C GLU A 424 -0.29 -12.66 22.62
N ASP A 425 -0.89 -11.73 23.36
CA ASP A 425 -2.11 -11.92 24.13
C ASP A 425 -3.26 -12.41 23.24
N LEU A 426 -3.51 -11.70 22.13
CA LEU A 426 -4.53 -12.10 21.16
C LEU A 426 -4.22 -13.46 20.51
N SER A 427 -2.94 -13.75 20.26
CA SER A 427 -2.50 -15.05 19.74
C SER A 427 -2.79 -16.17 20.74
N ILE A 428 -2.48 -15.95 22.02
CA ILE A 428 -2.77 -16.89 23.12
C ILE A 428 -4.27 -17.07 23.29
N GLU A 429 -5.06 -15.99 23.27
CA GLU A 429 -6.52 -16.04 23.35
C GLU A 429 -7.12 -16.87 22.19
N ALA A 430 -6.66 -16.63 20.96
CA ALA A 430 -7.09 -17.39 19.80
C ALA A 430 -6.69 -18.88 19.91
N LYS A 431 -5.47 -19.17 20.37
CA LYS A 431 -5.00 -20.54 20.63
C LYS A 431 -5.85 -21.21 21.71
N TYR A 432 -6.20 -20.51 22.78
CA TYR A 432 -7.03 -21.02 23.86
C TYR A 432 -8.42 -21.42 23.36
N HIS A 433 -9.10 -20.55 22.61
CA HIS A 433 -10.40 -20.88 22.03
C HIS A 433 -10.34 -22.07 21.07
N LEU A 434 -9.31 -22.12 20.22
CA LEU A 434 -9.11 -23.24 19.29
C LEU A 434 -8.75 -24.55 20.02
N GLY A 435 -7.90 -24.48 21.04
CA GLY A 435 -7.49 -25.62 21.87
C GLY A 435 -8.69 -26.22 22.60
N ARG A 436 -9.53 -25.39 23.22
CA ARG A 436 -10.80 -25.83 23.84
C ARG A 436 -11.72 -26.52 22.85
N ARG A 437 -11.85 -25.99 21.62
CA ARG A 437 -12.64 -26.66 20.58
C ARG A 437 -12.05 -27.99 20.16
N ALA A 438 -10.72 -28.10 20.10
CA ALA A 438 -10.05 -29.35 19.81
C ALA A 438 -10.26 -30.41 20.92
N GLU A 439 -10.25 -29.99 22.19
CA GLU A 439 -10.55 -30.84 23.34
C GLU A 439 -12.02 -31.28 23.36
N GLU A 440 -12.95 -30.34 23.17
CA GLU A 440 -14.39 -30.64 23.02
C GLU A 440 -14.61 -31.64 21.87
N ALA A 441 -13.93 -31.46 20.74
CA ALA A 441 -14.02 -32.38 19.61
C ALA A 441 -13.50 -33.78 19.96
N CYS A 442 -12.49 -33.93 20.83
CA CYS A 442 -12.01 -35.26 21.24
C CYS A 442 -13.11 -36.10 21.94
N SER A 443 -14.10 -35.46 22.56
CA SER A 443 -15.24 -36.18 23.15
C SER A 443 -16.01 -37.01 22.13
N LEU A 444 -16.02 -36.61 20.84
CA LEU A 444 -16.68 -37.30 19.73
C LEU A 444 -16.09 -38.67 19.42
N LEU A 445 -14.91 -39.01 19.96
CA LEU A 445 -14.34 -40.34 19.86
C LEU A 445 -15.19 -41.38 20.60
N HIS A 446 -15.88 -40.98 21.68
CA HIS A 446 -16.80 -41.85 22.41
C HIS A 446 -18.01 -42.18 21.53
N ASP A 447 -18.40 -43.46 21.52
CA ASP A 447 -19.51 -43.99 20.71
C ASP A 447 -19.40 -43.69 19.19
N GLU A 448 -18.18 -43.42 18.70
CA GLU A 448 -17.90 -43.06 17.29
C GLU A 448 -18.77 -41.90 16.76
N GLN A 449 -19.15 -40.96 17.63
CA GLN A 449 -20.02 -39.83 17.27
C GLN A 449 -19.42 -38.93 16.18
N TYR A 450 -18.09 -38.93 16.03
CA TYR A 450 -17.40 -38.20 14.96
C TYR A 450 -17.88 -38.59 13.54
N LYS A 451 -18.35 -39.82 13.32
CA LYS A 451 -18.90 -40.26 12.02
C LYS A 451 -20.16 -39.50 11.62
N LYS A 452 -20.90 -38.97 12.60
CA LYS A 452 -22.11 -38.14 12.39
C LYS A 452 -21.79 -36.64 12.35
N HIS A 453 -20.54 -36.24 12.56
CA HIS A 453 -20.13 -34.84 12.67
C HIS A 453 -19.76 -34.24 11.31
N LEU A 454 -20.47 -33.20 10.86
CA LEU A 454 -20.36 -32.63 9.51
C LEU A 454 -18.94 -32.16 9.08
N TRP A 455 -18.11 -31.70 10.02
CA TRP A 455 -16.79 -31.12 9.72
C TRP A 455 -15.59 -32.02 10.02
N LEU A 456 -15.74 -33.08 10.82
CA LEU A 456 -14.60 -33.84 11.37
C LEU A 456 -14.66 -35.34 11.05
N TRP A 457 -15.66 -35.79 10.30
CA TRP A 457 -15.86 -37.20 9.95
C TRP A 457 -14.71 -37.79 9.12
N ASP A 458 -14.01 -36.96 8.34
CA ASP A 458 -12.93 -37.34 7.42
C ASP A 458 -11.52 -37.24 8.04
N GLU A 459 -11.40 -36.84 9.30
CA GLU A 459 -10.12 -36.72 10.00
C GLU A 459 -9.59 -38.08 10.52
N ASP A 460 -8.29 -38.14 10.85
CA ASP A 460 -7.65 -39.37 11.34
C ASP A 460 -7.88 -39.60 12.84
N TRP A 461 -8.94 -40.35 13.15
CA TRP A 461 -9.34 -40.71 14.51
C TRP A 461 -8.60 -41.92 15.11
N SER A 462 -7.53 -42.41 14.46
CA SER A 462 -6.78 -43.57 14.94
C SER A 462 -6.05 -43.31 16.27
N VAL A 463 -6.14 -44.28 17.19
CA VAL A 463 -5.54 -44.20 18.54
C VAL A 463 -4.30 -45.10 18.60
N GLN A 464 -3.24 -44.62 19.24
CA GLN A 464 -2.02 -45.39 19.41
C GLN A 464 -2.16 -46.45 20.52
N SER A 465 -1.94 -47.72 20.18
CA SER A 465 -1.90 -48.83 21.14
C SER A 465 -0.64 -48.78 22.01
N LEU A 466 -0.77 -48.96 23.33
CA LEU A 466 0.35 -49.07 24.26
C LEU A 466 1.08 -50.40 24.10
N LYS A 467 2.36 -50.37 23.68
CA LYS A 467 3.24 -51.55 23.68
C LYS A 467 4.02 -51.60 24.99
N LEU A 468 3.75 -52.60 25.83
CA LEU A 468 4.44 -52.82 27.10
C LEU A 468 5.87 -53.33 26.89
N LYS A 469 6.76 -53.10 27.86
CA LYS A 469 8.10 -53.69 27.85
C LYS A 469 7.96 -55.22 27.91
N LYS A 470 8.67 -55.94 27.02
CA LYS A 470 8.77 -57.40 27.16
C LYS A 470 9.50 -57.69 28.47
N ALA A 471 8.96 -58.61 29.28
CA ALA A 471 9.68 -59.13 30.45
C ALA A 471 11.06 -59.63 29.98
N PRO A 472 12.15 -59.28 30.68
CA PRO A 472 13.47 -59.79 30.30
C PRO A 472 13.41 -61.32 30.33
N LYS A 473 13.77 -61.97 29.21
CA LYS A 473 14.06 -63.41 29.25
C LYS A 473 15.20 -63.57 30.25
N ARG A 474 14.97 -64.29 31.36
CA ARG A 474 16.00 -64.63 32.34
C ARG A 474 17.18 -65.27 31.61
N LYS A 475 18.21 -64.48 31.30
CA LYS A 475 19.55 -65.03 31.13
C LYS A 475 20.08 -65.34 32.53
N PRO A 476 20.73 -66.49 32.76
CA PRO A 476 21.40 -66.72 34.03
C PRO A 476 22.37 -65.56 34.28
N LEU A 477 22.31 -64.96 35.47
CA LEU A 477 23.22 -63.90 35.86
C LEU A 477 24.67 -64.41 35.74
N PRO A 478 25.59 -63.64 35.15
CA PRO A 478 27.01 -63.87 35.41
C PRO A 478 27.24 -63.63 36.91
N LYS A 479 28.02 -64.51 37.56
CA LYS A 479 28.51 -64.27 38.92
C LYS A 479 29.25 -62.94 38.92
N MET A 480 28.73 -61.94 39.63
CA MET A 480 29.47 -60.75 40.02
C MET A 480 29.52 -60.73 41.54
N ASP A 481 30.72 -60.44 42.02
CA ASP A 481 31.16 -60.49 43.40
C ASP A 481 30.36 -59.57 44.32
N GLU A 482 30.32 -60.01 45.58
CA GLU A 482 29.78 -59.29 46.73
C GLU A 482 30.50 -57.94 46.91
N GLU A 483 29.76 -56.83 46.83
CA GLU A 483 29.86 -55.66 47.72
C GLU A 483 28.91 -54.54 47.24
N CYS A 484 27.62 -54.68 47.56
CA CYS A 484 26.75 -53.52 47.83
C CYS A 484 25.56 -54.02 48.64
N SER A 485 25.40 -53.49 49.85
CA SER A 485 24.34 -53.87 50.78
C SER A 485 22.96 -53.69 50.13
N SER A 486 22.30 -54.81 49.81
CA SER A 486 20.88 -54.76 49.47
C SER A 486 20.14 -54.28 50.72
N SER A 487 19.68 -53.03 50.71
CA SER A 487 18.89 -52.50 51.82
C SER A 487 17.69 -53.42 52.09
N PRO A 488 17.27 -53.64 53.36
CA PRO A 488 16.10 -54.46 53.68
C PRO A 488 14.81 -54.02 52.96
N PHE A 489 14.77 -52.77 52.50
CA PHE A 489 13.69 -52.18 51.73
C PHE A 489 13.64 -52.68 50.28
N GLN A 490 14.75 -53.08 49.68
CA GLN A 490 14.75 -53.56 48.30
C GLN A 490 14.01 -54.90 48.16
N ALA A 491 14.17 -55.81 49.12
CA ALA A 491 13.39 -57.04 49.18
C ALA A 491 11.89 -56.78 49.41
N LYS A 492 11.55 -55.82 50.30
CA LYS A 492 10.16 -55.43 50.60
C LYS A 492 9.44 -54.79 49.40
N PHE A 493 10.16 -54.02 48.60
CA PHE A 493 9.63 -53.32 47.42
C PHE A 493 10.00 -54.00 46.09
N GLN A 494 10.56 -55.22 46.11
CA GLN A 494 10.93 -55.96 44.90
C GLN A 494 9.74 -56.13 43.94
N HIS A 495 8.53 -56.33 44.50
CA HIS A 495 7.30 -56.39 43.71
C HIS A 495 7.03 -55.11 42.89
N LEU A 496 7.43 -53.92 43.38
CA LEU A 496 7.32 -52.66 42.63
C LEU A 496 8.39 -52.54 41.54
N TYR A 497 9.60 -53.07 41.79
CA TYR A 497 10.64 -53.15 40.77
C TYR A 497 10.28 -54.15 39.66
N ASP A 498 9.61 -55.25 40.01
CA ASP A 498 9.09 -56.22 39.04
C ASP A 498 7.95 -55.61 38.19
N GLN A 499 7.16 -54.69 38.77
CA GLN A 499 6.17 -53.88 38.04
C GLN A 499 6.80 -52.92 37.00
N ARG A 500 8.12 -52.70 37.00
CA ARG A 500 8.83 -51.95 35.93
C ARG A 500 8.62 -52.59 34.54
N ALA A 501 8.37 -53.89 34.47
CA ALA A 501 8.04 -54.60 33.23
C ALA A 501 6.64 -54.23 32.70
N LEU A 502 5.74 -53.74 33.55
CA LEU A 502 4.40 -53.25 33.18
C LEU A 502 4.42 -51.81 32.65
N LEU A 503 5.58 -51.15 32.64
CA LEU A 503 5.70 -49.84 32.04
C LEU A 503 5.73 -49.93 30.50
N PRO A 504 5.18 -48.92 29.78
CA PRO A 504 5.29 -48.83 28.34
C PRO A 504 6.76 -48.87 27.85
N ALA A 505 7.01 -49.55 26.72
CA ALA A 505 8.34 -49.63 26.10
C ALA A 505 8.86 -48.27 25.65
N ARG A 506 7.95 -47.41 25.18
CA ARG A 506 8.13 -45.97 24.97
C ARG A 506 6.93 -45.28 25.61
N ARG A 507 7.10 -44.14 26.26
CA ARG A 507 6.00 -43.32 26.77
C ARG A 507 5.37 -42.57 25.57
N PRO A 508 4.19 -42.98 25.04
CA PRO A 508 3.58 -42.23 23.94
C PRO A 508 2.98 -40.92 24.48
N LEU A 509 2.91 -39.91 23.62
CA LEU A 509 2.23 -38.65 23.93
C LEU A 509 0.72 -38.89 23.90
N LEU A 510 0.04 -38.65 25.03
CA LEU A 510 -1.42 -38.74 25.20
C LEU A 510 -2.05 -40.01 24.60
N PRO A 511 -1.73 -41.22 25.12
CA PRO A 511 -2.36 -42.46 24.67
C PRO A 511 -3.87 -42.40 24.90
N GLY A 512 -4.67 -42.84 23.93
CA GLY A 512 -6.14 -42.73 23.98
C GLY A 512 -6.71 -41.61 23.11
N TYR A 513 -5.90 -40.62 22.72
CA TYR A 513 -6.34 -39.50 21.88
C TYR A 513 -6.13 -39.76 20.38
N PRO A 514 -6.98 -39.16 19.51
CA PRO A 514 -6.89 -39.36 18.07
C PRO A 514 -5.59 -38.78 17.48
N GLN A 515 -5.13 -39.34 16.36
CA GLN A 515 -3.86 -38.97 15.74
C GLN A 515 -3.81 -37.50 15.30
N TRP A 516 -4.92 -36.95 14.79
CA TRP A 516 -4.98 -35.53 14.42
C TRP A 516 -4.76 -34.61 15.64
N TYR A 517 -5.30 -34.94 16.81
CA TYR A 517 -5.19 -34.13 18.03
C TYR A 517 -3.78 -34.21 18.62
N ARG A 518 -3.20 -35.41 18.67
CA ARG A 518 -1.82 -35.61 19.15
C ARG A 518 -0.78 -34.84 18.33
N LYS A 519 -1.03 -34.58 17.05
CA LYS A 519 -0.17 -33.73 16.21
C LYS A 519 -0.18 -32.26 16.64
N LEU A 520 -1.20 -31.82 17.37
CA LEU A 520 -1.35 -30.44 17.88
C LEU A 520 -0.70 -30.25 19.26
N CYS A 521 -0.33 -31.33 19.94
CA CYS A 521 0.25 -31.30 21.28
C CYS A 521 1.79 -31.26 21.23
N GLN A 522 2.40 -30.42 22.07
CA GLN A 522 3.84 -30.44 22.27
C GLN A 522 4.28 -31.68 23.07
N LYS A 523 5.48 -32.21 22.77
CA LYS A 523 6.05 -33.32 23.53
C LYS A 523 6.68 -32.78 24.82
N PRO A 524 6.53 -33.47 25.96
CA PRO A 524 7.20 -33.08 27.19
C PRO A 524 8.72 -33.13 26.99
N PRO A 525 9.48 -32.13 27.49
CA PRO A 525 10.93 -32.13 27.41
C PRO A 525 11.52 -33.37 28.10
N LEU A 526 12.57 -33.93 27.51
CA LEU A 526 13.29 -35.08 28.08
C LEU A 526 14.26 -34.53 29.12
N GLN A 527 14.07 -34.85 30.41
CA GLN A 527 14.96 -34.49 31.53
C GLN A 527 16.35 -35.17 31.41
N THR A 528 17.12 -34.86 30.37
CA THR A 528 18.40 -35.52 30.07
C THR A 528 19.52 -34.58 29.68
N SER A 529 19.27 -33.28 29.47
CA SER A 529 20.35 -32.33 29.16
C SER A 529 20.23 -31.05 29.97
N GLU A 530 21.34 -30.59 30.55
CA GLU A 530 21.43 -29.33 31.32
C GLU A 530 21.07 -28.10 30.47
N ARG A 531 21.03 -28.23 29.13
CA ARG A 531 20.59 -27.19 28.19
C ARG A 531 19.07 -26.99 28.12
N ASP A 532 18.28 -27.97 28.54
CA ASP A 532 16.81 -27.89 28.52
C ASP A 532 16.22 -27.19 29.76
N LEU A 533 17.06 -26.76 30.71
CA LEU A 533 16.66 -26.01 31.91
C LEU A 533 16.47 -24.49 31.64
N GLN A 534 16.86 -24.01 30.45
CA GLN A 534 16.77 -22.59 30.06
C GLN A 534 15.55 -22.25 29.18
N SER A 535 14.68 -23.21 28.86
CA SER A 535 13.41 -22.88 28.20
C SER A 535 12.39 -22.44 29.26
N GLU A 536 12.06 -21.15 29.31
CA GLU A 536 11.10 -20.57 30.26
C GLU A 536 9.65 -21.01 30.06
N GLU A 537 9.31 -21.65 28.93
CA GLU A 537 7.95 -22.15 28.69
C GLU A 537 7.67 -23.43 29.49
N GLU A 538 6.95 -23.30 30.60
CA GLU A 538 6.42 -24.43 31.37
C GLU A 538 5.55 -25.32 30.46
N TRP A 539 6.02 -26.55 30.19
CA TRP A 539 5.30 -27.47 29.30
C TRP A 539 3.89 -27.77 29.83
N THR A 540 2.88 -27.43 29.03
CA THR A 540 1.47 -27.69 29.37
C THR A 540 0.86 -28.79 28.49
N PRO A 541 0.08 -29.72 29.07
CA PRO A 541 -0.65 -30.73 28.31
C PRO A 541 -1.83 -30.09 27.57
N GLY A 542 -1.94 -30.31 26.25
CA GLY A 542 -3.06 -29.81 25.45
C GLY A 542 -2.68 -29.54 24.00
N ALA A 543 -3.62 -29.07 23.18
CA ALA A 543 -3.39 -28.70 21.78
C ALA A 543 -2.70 -27.33 21.63
N THR A 544 -1.55 -27.14 22.27
CA THR A 544 -0.81 -25.85 22.34
C THR A 544 -0.24 -25.40 20.99
N GLY A 545 -0.01 -26.32 20.05
CA GLY A 545 0.48 -26.05 18.71
C GLY A 545 -0.59 -25.62 17.69
N ILE A 546 -1.86 -25.47 18.11
CA ILE A 546 -2.94 -25.07 17.21
C ILE A 546 -2.80 -23.62 16.76
N SER A 547 -3.17 -23.30 15.51
CA SER A 547 -3.25 -21.91 15.04
C SER A 547 -4.31 -21.74 13.96
N THR A 548 -4.73 -20.49 13.72
CA THR A 548 -5.66 -20.12 12.64
C THR A 548 -5.11 -20.40 11.23
N GLY A 549 -3.81 -20.70 11.11
CA GLY A 549 -3.18 -21.09 9.85
C GLY A 549 -3.36 -22.57 9.48
N MET A 550 -3.73 -23.41 10.46
CA MET A 550 -3.83 -24.86 10.25
C MET A 550 -5.12 -25.26 9.54
N GLN A 551 -5.05 -26.30 8.71
CA GLN A 551 -6.20 -26.82 7.97
C GLN A 551 -7.34 -27.32 8.86
N ILE A 552 -7.04 -27.74 10.09
CA ILE A 552 -8.07 -28.22 11.04
C ILE A 552 -8.85 -27.08 11.72
N ALA A 553 -8.30 -25.86 11.76
CA ALA A 553 -8.92 -24.75 12.48
C ALA A 553 -10.31 -24.36 11.92
N PRO A 554 -10.52 -24.22 10.59
CA PRO A 554 -11.86 -23.96 10.04
C PRO A 554 -12.88 -25.07 10.35
N LYS A 555 -12.44 -26.34 10.46
CA LYS A 555 -13.29 -27.48 10.82
C LYS A 555 -13.69 -27.44 12.30
N LEU A 556 -12.74 -27.16 13.19
CA LEU A 556 -12.99 -27.01 14.63
C LEU A 556 -13.92 -25.84 14.96
N LEU A 557 -13.82 -24.75 14.18
CA LEU A 557 -14.75 -23.62 14.28
C LEU A 557 -16.10 -23.87 13.59
N SER A 558 -16.28 -25.02 12.94
CA SER A 558 -17.50 -25.40 12.21
C SER A 558 -17.92 -24.34 11.19
N LEU A 559 -16.99 -23.78 10.42
CA LEU A 559 -17.28 -22.66 9.51
C LEU A 559 -18.18 -23.10 8.33
N CYS A 560 -19.05 -22.18 7.94
CA CYS A 560 -19.99 -22.29 6.83
C CYS A 560 -19.72 -21.20 5.78
N TRP A 561 -19.98 -21.52 4.51
CA TRP A 561 -20.08 -20.57 3.41
C TRP A 561 -21.52 -20.55 2.89
N GLU A 562 -22.18 -19.39 2.95
CA GLU A 562 -23.61 -19.23 2.60
C GLU A 562 -24.52 -20.24 3.34
N GLY A 563 -24.14 -20.61 4.57
CA GLY A 563 -24.84 -21.61 5.38
C GLY A 563 -24.42 -23.06 5.17
N TYR A 564 -23.70 -23.37 4.08
CA TYR A 564 -23.20 -24.72 3.77
C TYR A 564 -21.85 -25.01 4.47
N PRO A 565 -21.62 -26.22 4.98
CA PRO A 565 -20.39 -26.54 5.71
C PRO A 565 -19.16 -26.53 4.81
N LEU A 566 -18.07 -25.92 5.30
CA LEU A 566 -16.78 -25.92 4.62
C LEU A 566 -16.11 -27.30 4.71
N HIS A 567 -15.45 -27.68 3.61
CA HIS A 567 -14.68 -28.90 3.49
C HIS A 567 -13.41 -28.67 2.67
N TYR A 568 -12.36 -29.44 2.92
CA TYR A 568 -11.07 -29.30 2.26
C TYR A 568 -10.75 -30.54 1.42
N LEU A 569 -10.47 -30.33 0.13
CA LEU A 569 -9.96 -31.36 -0.76
C LEU A 569 -8.54 -31.04 -1.20
N LYS A 570 -7.64 -32.03 -1.19
CA LYS A 570 -6.22 -31.84 -1.54
C LYS A 570 -6.01 -31.28 -2.96
N GLU A 571 -6.86 -31.67 -3.90
CA GLU A 571 -6.78 -31.27 -5.31
C GLU A 571 -7.36 -29.86 -5.54
N HIS A 572 -8.49 -29.54 -4.91
CA HIS A 572 -9.26 -28.33 -5.19
C HIS A 572 -9.11 -27.22 -4.14
N GLY A 573 -8.55 -27.50 -2.96
CA GLY A 573 -8.45 -26.61 -1.83
C GLY A 573 -9.75 -26.58 -1.00
N TRP A 574 -10.02 -25.44 -0.35
CA TRP A 574 -11.26 -25.22 0.40
C TRP A 574 -12.46 -24.97 -0.51
N GLY A 575 -13.58 -25.58 -0.14
CA GLY A 575 -14.89 -25.43 -0.75
C GLY A 575 -16.00 -25.69 0.25
N PHE A 576 -17.24 -25.77 -0.21
CA PHE A 576 -18.40 -26.08 0.61
C PHE A 576 -19.25 -27.19 -0.01
N LEU A 577 -19.96 -27.92 0.85
CA LEU A 577 -20.76 -29.08 0.49
C LEU A 577 -22.22 -28.69 0.24
N VAL A 578 -22.73 -28.98 -0.97
CA VAL A 578 -24.11 -28.71 -1.36
C VAL A 578 -24.83 -30.03 -1.66
N PRO A 579 -25.85 -30.43 -0.88
CA PRO A 579 -26.57 -31.68 -1.11
C PRO A 579 -27.46 -31.58 -2.37
N PHE A 580 -27.54 -32.66 -3.14
CA PHE A 580 -28.45 -32.77 -4.29
C PHE A 580 -29.35 -34.01 -4.30
N ARG A 581 -29.08 -35.00 -3.45
CA ARG A 581 -29.97 -36.16 -3.22
C ARG A 581 -30.63 -36.06 -1.86
N ASN A 582 -31.85 -36.60 -1.74
CA ASN A 582 -32.64 -36.59 -0.50
C ASN A 582 -32.66 -37.97 0.21
N ASP A 583 -32.14 -39.02 -0.43
CA ASP A 583 -32.15 -40.38 0.11
C ASP A 583 -30.83 -40.72 0.84
N ALA A 584 -30.90 -40.87 2.16
CA ALA A 584 -29.76 -41.18 3.02
C ALA A 584 -29.33 -42.66 3.00
N ARG A 585 -29.95 -43.51 2.17
CA ARG A 585 -29.81 -44.98 2.25
C ARG A 585 -28.55 -45.56 1.57
N GLU A 586 -27.82 -44.77 0.78
CA GLU A 586 -26.66 -45.25 -0.01
C GLU A 586 -25.28 -44.66 0.38
N SER A 587 -25.21 -43.60 1.21
CA SER A 587 -23.92 -43.01 1.62
C SER A 587 -23.38 -43.72 2.86
N GLN A 588 -22.23 -44.39 2.75
CA GLN A 588 -21.63 -45.15 3.86
C GLN A 588 -20.64 -44.34 4.73
N ALA A 589 -20.15 -43.18 4.28
CA ALA A 589 -19.12 -42.42 5.02
C ALA A 589 -19.42 -40.92 5.22
N LEU A 590 -20.21 -40.27 4.34
CA LEU A 590 -20.62 -38.87 4.54
C LEU A 590 -21.88 -38.76 5.45
N PRO A 591 -21.89 -37.88 6.48
CA PRO A 591 -23.05 -37.65 7.36
C PRO A 591 -24.19 -36.88 6.65
N LEU A 592 -24.83 -37.54 5.68
CA LEU A 592 -25.81 -36.94 4.76
C LEU A 592 -27.12 -36.57 5.46
N GLU A 593 -27.54 -37.36 6.46
CA GLU A 593 -28.75 -37.08 7.25
C GLU A 593 -28.62 -35.75 8.02
N GLN A 594 -27.49 -35.53 8.68
CA GLN A 594 -27.20 -34.29 9.40
C GLN A 594 -27.04 -33.11 8.44
N LEU A 595 -26.54 -33.34 7.22
CA LEU A 595 -26.39 -32.30 6.21
C LEU A 595 -27.75 -31.84 5.68
N LEU A 596 -28.66 -32.78 5.41
CA LEU A 596 -30.02 -32.50 4.93
C LEU A 596 -30.90 -31.84 6.01
N GLN A 597 -30.71 -32.18 7.28
CA GLN A 597 -31.37 -31.49 8.40
C GLN A 597 -30.96 -30.01 8.49
N ARG A 598 -29.71 -29.70 8.13
CA ARG A 598 -29.13 -28.37 8.28
C ARG A 598 -29.28 -27.50 7.03
N CYS A 599 -29.14 -28.09 5.85
CA CYS A 599 -29.07 -27.39 4.58
C CYS A 599 -30.11 -27.99 3.61
N PRO A 600 -31.13 -27.22 3.19
CA PRO A 600 -32.10 -27.71 2.24
C PRO A 600 -31.45 -27.95 0.87
N VAL A 601 -31.94 -28.95 0.13
CA VAL A 601 -31.51 -29.20 -1.26
C VAL A 601 -31.91 -27.99 -2.13
N PRO A 602 -30.95 -27.29 -2.76
CA PRO A 602 -31.23 -26.14 -3.63
C PRO A 602 -32.12 -26.51 -4.82
N GLU A 603 -32.94 -25.59 -5.31
CA GLU A 603 -33.85 -25.85 -6.44
C GLU A 603 -33.14 -26.35 -7.70
N PHE A 604 -31.98 -25.78 -8.04
CA PHE A 604 -31.17 -26.22 -9.19
C PHE A 604 -30.70 -27.68 -9.05
N ALA A 605 -30.50 -28.13 -7.80
CA ALA A 605 -30.03 -29.46 -7.47
C ALA A 605 -31.18 -30.49 -7.42
N ARG A 606 -32.43 -30.06 -7.19
CA ARG A 606 -33.62 -30.94 -7.18
C ARG A 606 -33.87 -31.61 -8.53
N HIS A 607 -33.50 -30.99 -9.64
CA HIS A 607 -33.59 -31.60 -10.97
C HIS A 607 -32.66 -32.80 -11.17
N CYS A 608 -31.64 -32.96 -10.33
CA CYS A 608 -30.81 -34.17 -10.30
C CYS A 608 -31.42 -35.30 -9.43
N ALA A 609 -32.47 -35.01 -8.67
CA ALA A 609 -33.08 -35.91 -7.69
C ALA A 609 -34.33 -36.65 -8.20
N SER A 610 -34.76 -36.47 -9.46
CA SER A 610 -35.88 -37.25 -10.00
C SER A 610 -35.43 -38.70 -10.26
N ALA A 611 -35.95 -39.62 -9.46
CA ALA A 611 -35.59 -41.03 -9.37
C ALA A 611 -36.02 -41.92 -10.57
N ASN A 612 -36.49 -41.38 -11.69
CA ASN A 612 -37.18 -42.19 -12.72
C ASN A 612 -36.35 -42.63 -13.93
N GLU A 613 -35.03 -42.40 -13.99
CA GLU A 613 -34.23 -42.80 -15.16
C GLU A 613 -33.17 -43.88 -14.89
N SER A 614 -33.21 -44.53 -13.72
CA SER A 614 -32.28 -45.62 -13.39
C SER A 614 -32.84 -47.02 -13.65
N GLU A 615 -34.17 -47.20 -13.79
CA GLU A 615 -34.76 -48.52 -14.06
C GLU A 615 -34.83 -48.90 -15.55
N LEU A 616 -34.84 -47.93 -16.47
CA LEU A 616 -34.84 -48.20 -17.92
C LEU A 616 -33.45 -48.49 -18.50
N ALA A 617 -32.37 -48.33 -17.73
CA ALA A 617 -31.00 -48.54 -18.19
C ALA A 617 -30.41 -49.91 -17.78
N LEU A 618 -31.09 -50.67 -16.91
CA LEU A 618 -30.64 -52.00 -16.46
C LEU A 618 -31.32 -53.14 -17.22
N ASP A 619 -32.44 -52.89 -17.91
CA ASP A 619 -33.17 -53.92 -18.67
C ASP A 619 -32.67 -54.11 -20.12
N ALA A 620 -31.67 -53.31 -20.53
CA ALA A 620 -31.05 -53.37 -21.86
C ALA A 620 -29.63 -53.99 -21.87
N LEU A 621 -29.17 -54.57 -20.76
CA LEU A 621 -27.81 -55.11 -20.62
C LEU A 621 -27.82 -56.59 -20.18
N PRO A 622 -28.29 -57.48 -21.07
CA PRO A 622 -27.44 -58.64 -21.39
C PRO A 622 -27.54 -59.10 -22.86
N ARG A 623 -27.47 -58.19 -23.85
CA ARG A 623 -27.38 -58.62 -25.27
C ARG A 623 -26.33 -57.97 -26.15
N ASN A 624 -25.62 -56.93 -25.70
CA ASN A 624 -24.58 -56.28 -26.52
C ASN A 624 -23.30 -56.01 -25.73
N LEU A 625 -22.80 -57.01 -24.98
CA LEU A 625 -21.57 -56.86 -24.20
C LEU A 625 -20.29 -57.24 -24.99
N ASP A 626 -20.39 -57.74 -26.22
CA ASP A 626 -19.20 -58.23 -26.94
C ASP A 626 -18.75 -57.39 -28.15
N GLU A 627 -19.45 -56.32 -28.56
CA GLU A 627 -19.09 -55.61 -29.82
C GLU A 627 -18.56 -54.17 -29.70
N HIS A 628 -18.54 -53.54 -28.52
CA HIS A 628 -18.04 -52.15 -28.40
C HIS A 628 -16.91 -51.97 -27.39
N LEU A 629 -15.76 -52.56 -27.73
CA LEU A 629 -14.43 -52.08 -27.34
C LEU A 629 -14.22 -50.65 -27.87
N GLY A 630 -14.61 -49.64 -27.09
CA GLY A 630 -14.53 -48.24 -27.51
C GLY A 630 -14.66 -47.22 -26.38
N ARG A 631 -13.69 -47.22 -25.45
CA ARG A 631 -13.53 -46.15 -24.43
C ARG A 631 -13.27 -44.79 -25.11
N ARG A 632 -14.33 -44.05 -25.49
CA ARG A 632 -14.22 -42.60 -25.78
C ARG A 632 -15.54 -41.83 -25.84
N GLU A 633 -16.69 -42.49 -26.01
CA GLU A 633 -17.97 -41.78 -26.20
C GLU A 633 -18.77 -41.53 -24.92
N TYR A 634 -18.52 -42.29 -23.84
CA TYR A 634 -19.19 -42.08 -22.56
C TYR A 634 -18.82 -40.73 -21.90
N PHE A 635 -17.61 -40.23 -22.15
CA PHE A 635 -17.14 -38.93 -21.62
C PHE A 635 -17.80 -37.70 -22.29
N LYS A 636 -18.41 -37.84 -23.48
CA LYS A 636 -19.05 -36.70 -24.18
C LYS A 636 -20.47 -36.39 -23.71
N LYS A 637 -21.22 -37.37 -23.18
CA LYS A 637 -22.62 -37.14 -22.73
C LYS A 637 -22.72 -36.44 -21.37
N ILE A 638 -21.71 -36.56 -20.51
CA ILE A 638 -21.64 -35.87 -19.22
C ILE A 638 -21.50 -34.34 -19.42
N SER A 639 -20.83 -33.89 -20.50
CA SER A 639 -20.53 -32.47 -20.78
C SER A 639 -21.76 -31.56 -21.01
N LYS A 640 -22.83 -32.03 -21.66
CA LYS A 640 -24.02 -31.19 -21.93
C LYS A 640 -24.91 -30.97 -20.70
N ARG A 641 -25.11 -32.02 -19.89
CA ARG A 641 -25.86 -31.93 -18.61
C ARG A 641 -25.11 -31.06 -17.61
N GLN A 642 -23.78 -31.18 -17.59
CA GLN A 642 -22.87 -30.40 -16.76
C GLN A 642 -22.83 -28.92 -17.13
N GLN A 643 -22.71 -28.58 -18.43
CA GLN A 643 -22.83 -27.20 -18.91
C GLN A 643 -24.19 -26.59 -18.52
N LYS A 644 -25.27 -27.37 -18.58
CA LYS A 644 -26.60 -26.91 -18.18
C LYS A 644 -26.69 -26.63 -16.67
N LEU A 645 -26.09 -27.47 -15.83
CA LEU A 645 -26.02 -27.27 -14.37
C LEU A 645 -25.14 -26.08 -13.98
N GLU A 646 -23.97 -25.94 -14.61
CA GLU A 646 -23.08 -24.79 -14.44
C GLU A 646 -23.77 -23.48 -14.84
N THR A 647 -24.58 -23.50 -15.91
CA THR A 647 -25.37 -22.34 -16.35
C THR A 647 -26.55 -22.03 -15.40
N GLN A 648 -27.08 -23.04 -14.72
CA GLN A 648 -28.22 -22.89 -13.79
C GLN A 648 -27.78 -22.45 -12.39
N TYR A 649 -26.56 -22.80 -11.96
CA TYR A 649 -26.01 -22.40 -10.68
C TYR A 649 -25.66 -20.90 -10.68
N LYS A 650 -26.22 -20.14 -9.73
CA LYS A 650 -26.03 -18.69 -9.58
C LYS A 650 -25.37 -18.29 -8.25
N GLY A 651 -24.85 -19.25 -7.48
CA GLY A 651 -24.21 -18.98 -6.18
C GLY A 651 -22.78 -18.47 -6.30
N SER A 652 -22.16 -18.09 -5.18
CA SER A 652 -20.82 -17.47 -5.17
C SER A 652 -19.63 -18.45 -5.28
N GLY A 653 -19.87 -19.75 -5.10
CA GLY A 653 -18.87 -20.81 -5.28
C GLY A 653 -18.42 -21.05 -6.73
N VAL A 654 -17.19 -21.51 -6.91
CA VAL A 654 -16.63 -21.87 -8.22
C VAL A 654 -16.89 -23.36 -8.49
N TRP A 655 -17.55 -23.65 -9.61
CA TRP A 655 -17.84 -25.02 -10.01
C TRP A 655 -16.55 -25.77 -10.38
N CYS A 656 -16.30 -26.93 -9.77
CA CYS A 656 -15.10 -27.73 -10.04
C CYS A 656 -15.38 -29.19 -10.41
N ASN A 657 -16.65 -29.51 -10.68
CA ASN A 657 -17.08 -30.83 -11.18
C ASN A 657 -16.72 -32.01 -10.26
N HIS A 658 -16.59 -31.76 -8.95
CA HIS A 658 -16.30 -32.80 -7.99
C HIS A 658 -17.58 -33.17 -7.21
N ILE A 659 -17.96 -34.44 -7.29
CA ILE A 659 -19.13 -35.00 -6.58
C ILE A 659 -18.60 -35.94 -5.49
N LEU A 660 -19.05 -35.72 -4.26
CA LEU A 660 -18.75 -36.57 -3.12
C LEU A 660 -19.87 -37.60 -2.94
N GLU A 661 -19.50 -38.89 -2.95
CA GLU A 661 -20.37 -40.05 -2.70
C GLU A 661 -21.72 -40.04 -3.45
N ASN A 662 -21.75 -39.48 -4.67
CA ASN A 662 -22.97 -39.32 -5.48
C ASN A 662 -24.15 -38.60 -4.78
N SER A 663 -23.88 -37.87 -3.69
CA SER A 663 -24.91 -37.24 -2.85
C SER A 663 -24.74 -35.72 -2.70
N CYS A 664 -23.50 -35.23 -2.79
CA CYS A 664 -23.16 -33.82 -2.61
C CYS A 664 -22.26 -33.26 -3.73
N PHE A 665 -22.52 -32.02 -4.15
CA PHE A 665 -21.58 -31.24 -4.94
C PHE A 665 -20.54 -30.60 -4.02
N PHE A 666 -19.28 -30.58 -4.47
CA PHE A 666 -18.22 -29.78 -3.88
C PHE A 666 -17.98 -28.54 -4.75
N LEU A 667 -18.18 -27.35 -4.18
CA LEU A 667 -17.96 -26.07 -4.84
C LEU A 667 -16.76 -25.36 -4.22
N LYS A 668 -15.78 -24.99 -5.04
CA LYS A 668 -14.57 -24.29 -4.59
C LYS A 668 -14.92 -22.90 -4.06
N LEU A 669 -14.20 -22.44 -3.05
CA LEU A 669 -14.26 -21.05 -2.66
C LEU A 669 -13.69 -20.14 -3.77
N PRO A 670 -14.30 -18.96 -4.01
CA PRO A 670 -13.82 -18.02 -5.01
C PRO A 670 -12.46 -17.45 -4.62
N HIS A 671 -11.51 -17.42 -5.54
CA HIS A 671 -10.15 -16.90 -5.31
C HIS A 671 -9.95 -15.57 -6.04
N LYS A 672 -9.30 -14.60 -5.38
CA LYS A 672 -9.08 -13.23 -5.92
C LYS A 672 -8.38 -13.18 -7.29
N ASN A 673 -7.45 -14.12 -7.54
CA ASN A 673 -6.69 -14.20 -8.79
C ASN A 673 -7.40 -15.01 -9.89
N GLY A 674 -8.66 -15.41 -9.67
CA GLY A 674 -9.47 -16.16 -10.64
C GLY A 674 -9.75 -17.61 -10.25
N PRO A 675 -10.65 -18.27 -11.00
CA PRO A 675 -11.24 -19.58 -10.64
C PRO A 675 -10.26 -20.76 -10.71
N SER A 676 -9.15 -20.62 -11.45
CA SER A 676 -8.11 -21.65 -11.57
C SER A 676 -7.30 -21.83 -10.29
N TYR A 677 -7.20 -20.80 -9.45
CA TYR A 677 -6.46 -20.84 -8.19
C TYR A 677 -7.27 -21.54 -7.09
N ARG A 678 -6.58 -22.13 -6.11
CA ARG A 678 -7.19 -22.83 -4.96
C ARG A 678 -7.06 -21.99 -3.69
N VAL A 679 -8.08 -22.04 -2.84
CA VAL A 679 -8.05 -21.38 -1.53
C VAL A 679 -7.36 -22.31 -0.54
N GLY A 680 -6.26 -21.85 0.06
CA GLY A 680 -5.49 -22.61 1.05
C GLY A 680 -5.96 -22.43 2.49
N ASN A 681 -6.39 -21.22 2.86
CA ASN A 681 -6.90 -20.90 4.20
C ASN A 681 -8.12 -19.96 4.10
N PRO A 682 -9.33 -20.37 4.55
CA PRO A 682 -10.54 -19.54 4.54
C PRO A 682 -10.55 -18.46 5.64
N LEU A 683 -9.60 -18.51 6.58
CA LEU A 683 -9.34 -17.46 7.58
C LEU A 683 -8.23 -16.50 7.14
N SER A 684 -7.81 -16.55 5.87
CA SER A 684 -6.84 -15.61 5.33
C SER A 684 -7.44 -14.23 5.11
N ARG A 685 -6.58 -13.21 5.00
CA ARG A 685 -6.96 -11.79 4.86
C ARG A 685 -8.05 -11.53 3.82
N ASP A 686 -8.00 -12.23 2.69
CA ASP A 686 -8.90 -11.99 1.56
C ASP A 686 -10.36 -12.39 1.86
N PHE A 687 -10.59 -13.21 2.89
CA PHE A 687 -11.92 -13.70 3.29
C PHE A 687 -12.45 -13.08 4.59
N LEU A 688 -11.65 -12.30 5.32
CA LEU A 688 -12.06 -11.70 6.59
C LEU A 688 -13.28 -10.77 6.43
N ASN A 689 -13.35 -10.00 5.35
CA ASN A 689 -14.51 -9.13 5.05
C ASN A 689 -15.77 -9.94 4.71
N LYS A 690 -15.64 -11.18 4.23
CA LYS A 690 -16.78 -12.06 3.94
C LYS A 690 -17.49 -12.53 5.20
N PHE A 691 -16.87 -12.37 6.37
CA PHE A 691 -17.51 -12.60 7.65
C PHE A 691 -18.50 -11.50 8.03
N SER A 692 -18.14 -10.22 7.82
CA SER A 692 -19.07 -9.09 8.06
C SER A 692 -20.27 -9.09 7.11
N GLU A 693 -20.12 -9.69 5.92
CA GLU A 693 -21.20 -9.86 4.94
C GLU A 693 -22.11 -11.06 5.26
N ASN A 694 -21.88 -11.79 6.36
CA ASN A 694 -22.52 -13.06 6.73
C ASN A 694 -22.37 -14.19 5.69
N VAL A 695 -21.49 -14.04 4.70
CA VAL A 695 -21.20 -15.06 3.68
C VAL A 695 -20.38 -16.19 4.30
N LEU A 696 -19.33 -15.85 5.04
CA LEU A 696 -18.58 -16.79 5.87
C LEU A 696 -19.10 -16.68 7.30
N SER A 697 -19.60 -17.75 7.90
CA SER A 697 -20.20 -17.71 9.24
C SER A 697 -19.88 -18.95 10.07
N SER A 698 -20.14 -18.89 11.38
CA SER A 698 -20.09 -20.09 12.23
C SER A 698 -21.31 -20.95 11.96
N GLY A 699 -21.11 -22.25 11.80
CA GLY A 699 -22.19 -23.22 11.69
C GLY A 699 -23.03 -23.33 12.97
N ASN A 700 -22.51 -22.93 14.12
CA ASN A 700 -23.30 -22.88 15.34
C ASN A 700 -23.51 -21.43 15.79
N PRO A 701 -24.74 -20.88 15.71
CA PRO A 701 -25.05 -19.50 16.13
C PRO A 701 -24.75 -19.24 17.61
N SER A 702 -24.76 -20.27 18.47
CA SER A 702 -24.41 -20.15 19.88
C SER A 702 -22.90 -20.18 20.14
N CYS A 703 -22.07 -20.45 19.12
CA CYS A 703 -20.63 -20.48 19.25
C CYS A 703 -20.03 -19.07 19.24
N GLN A 704 -19.82 -18.51 20.43
CA GLN A 704 -19.08 -17.25 20.60
C GLN A 704 -17.59 -17.40 20.24
N ALA A 705 -17.00 -18.59 20.41
CA ALA A 705 -15.58 -18.84 20.16
C ALA A 705 -15.18 -18.61 18.68
N ALA A 706 -16.00 -19.02 17.71
CA ALA A 706 -15.71 -18.81 16.29
C ALA A 706 -15.76 -17.33 15.91
N ALA A 707 -16.76 -16.59 16.39
CA ALA A 707 -16.85 -15.15 16.19
C ALA A 707 -15.63 -14.43 16.79
N ARG A 708 -15.24 -14.80 18.01
CA ARG A 708 -14.08 -14.20 18.69
C ARG A 708 -12.75 -14.50 18.00
N VAL A 709 -12.49 -15.75 17.60
CA VAL A 709 -11.25 -16.11 16.86
C VAL A 709 -11.14 -15.36 15.53
N ILE A 710 -12.27 -15.11 14.85
CA ILE A 710 -12.28 -14.37 13.59
C ILE A 710 -12.06 -12.86 13.83
N GLU A 711 -12.66 -12.31 14.88
CA GLU A 711 -12.38 -10.93 15.32
C GLU A 711 -10.89 -10.75 15.64
N ILE A 712 -10.30 -11.66 16.41
CA ILE A 712 -8.87 -11.68 16.70
C ILE A 712 -8.04 -11.74 15.41
N ALA A 713 -8.38 -12.66 14.50
CA ALA A 713 -7.67 -12.77 13.22
C ALA A 713 -7.74 -11.49 12.39
N ARG A 714 -8.86 -10.76 12.44
CA ARG A 714 -9.02 -9.43 11.82
C ARG A 714 -8.12 -8.39 12.49
N MET A 715 -8.11 -8.34 13.82
CA MET A 715 -7.28 -7.41 14.60
C MET A 715 -5.79 -7.62 14.32
N MET A 716 -5.33 -8.88 14.28
CA MET A 716 -3.92 -9.23 14.06
C MET A 716 -3.48 -9.11 12.60
N SER A 717 -4.40 -9.05 11.63
CA SER A 717 -4.04 -9.12 10.20
C SER A 717 -3.16 -7.96 9.74
N TYR A 718 -3.30 -6.76 10.30
CA TYR A 718 -2.44 -5.64 9.91
C TYR A 718 -1.01 -5.84 10.44
N TRP A 719 -0.87 -6.08 11.75
CA TRP A 719 0.42 -6.30 12.39
C TRP A 719 1.17 -7.47 11.77
N ARG A 720 0.54 -8.64 11.58
CA ARG A 720 1.21 -9.81 10.99
C ARG A 720 1.87 -9.53 9.63
N ASN A 721 1.30 -8.62 8.83
CA ASN A 721 1.82 -8.30 7.50
C ASN A 721 2.90 -7.20 7.52
N ASN A 722 2.86 -6.32 8.52
CA ASN A 722 3.72 -5.13 8.57
C ASN A 722 4.79 -5.20 9.68
N ARG A 723 4.64 -6.09 10.67
CA ARG A 723 5.50 -6.25 11.84
C ARG A 723 6.97 -6.28 11.45
N ASP A 724 7.36 -7.19 10.57
CA ASP A 724 8.78 -7.32 10.18
C ASP A 724 9.32 -6.03 9.55
N ARG A 725 8.49 -5.31 8.78
CA ARG A 725 8.90 -4.03 8.15
C ARG A 725 9.04 -2.90 9.17
N ILE A 726 8.14 -2.86 10.17
CA ILE A 726 8.15 -1.88 11.27
C ILE A 726 9.33 -2.17 12.22
N MET A 727 9.51 -3.43 12.59
CA MET A 727 10.61 -3.90 13.47
C MET A 727 11.98 -3.72 12.82
N ASN A 728 12.07 -3.82 11.49
CA ASN A 728 13.30 -3.60 10.75
C ASN A 728 13.58 -2.11 10.43
N GLN A 729 12.77 -1.15 10.91
CA GLN A 729 13.13 0.26 10.77
C GLN A 729 14.37 0.58 11.61
N MET A 730 15.36 1.23 11.00
CA MET A 730 16.56 1.69 11.68
C MET A 730 16.30 3.04 12.36
N VAL A 731 16.21 3.00 13.70
CA VAL A 731 16.10 4.19 14.54
C VAL A 731 17.48 4.57 15.04
N VAL A 732 17.83 5.83 14.90
CA VAL A 732 19.09 6.36 15.42
C VAL A 732 18.76 7.38 16.50
N TRP A 733 19.30 7.15 17.70
CA TRP A 733 19.07 7.98 18.87
C TRP A 733 20.10 9.10 18.94
N LEU A 734 19.62 10.31 19.19
CA LEU A 734 20.43 11.52 19.24
C LEU A 734 21.01 11.70 20.64
N GLN A 735 22.33 11.87 20.70
CA GLN A 735 23.03 12.18 21.94
C GLN A 735 22.75 13.62 22.39
N ARG A 736 23.00 13.88 23.68
CA ARG A 736 22.70 15.16 24.35
C ARG A 736 23.37 16.36 23.68
N GLU A 737 24.57 16.16 23.15
CA GLU A 737 25.43 17.18 22.54
C GLU A 737 24.92 17.61 21.16
N CYS A 738 24.15 16.75 20.49
CA CYS A 738 23.62 16.99 19.15
C CYS A 738 22.22 17.61 19.14
N LEU A 739 21.60 17.75 20.32
CA LEU A 739 20.27 18.34 20.46
C LEU A 739 20.38 19.85 20.71
N PRO A 740 19.45 20.66 20.15
CA PRO A 740 19.38 22.08 20.48
C PRO A 740 19.26 22.31 21.99
N SER A 741 19.88 23.38 22.50
CA SER A 741 19.96 23.69 23.94
C SER A 741 18.59 23.76 24.63
N GLY A 742 17.53 24.16 23.92
CA GLY A 742 16.15 24.18 24.42
C GLY A 742 15.51 22.80 24.61
N LEU A 743 16.03 21.76 23.95
CA LEU A 743 15.58 20.36 24.08
C LEU A 743 16.34 19.59 25.17
N THR A 744 17.53 20.07 25.54
CA THR A 744 18.41 19.42 26.52
C THR A 744 17.79 19.35 27.93
N SER A 745 16.90 20.28 28.29
CA SER A 745 16.15 20.29 29.56
C SER A 745 15.11 19.17 29.66
N HIS A 746 14.54 18.74 28.53
CA HIS A 746 13.49 17.73 28.46
C HIS A 746 14.02 16.28 28.41
N LEU A 747 15.35 16.09 28.35
CA LEU A 747 16.01 14.78 28.27
C LEU A 747 15.89 13.94 29.55
N GLN A 748 15.48 14.51 30.69
CA GLN A 748 15.39 13.77 31.95
C GLN A 748 14.36 12.61 31.91
N HIS A 749 13.43 12.62 30.95
CA HIS A 749 12.34 11.64 30.87
C HIS A 749 12.12 11.01 29.49
N THR A 750 12.77 11.49 28.42
CA THR A 750 12.45 11.06 27.05
C THR A 750 13.68 11.13 26.14
N SER A 751 14.00 10.02 25.48
CA SER A 751 15.03 9.93 24.44
C SER A 751 14.45 10.36 23.10
N TYR A 752 15.25 11.07 22.30
CA TYR A 752 14.86 11.53 20.96
C TYR A 752 15.71 10.85 19.90
N GLY A 753 15.09 10.49 18.79
CA GLY A 753 15.75 9.86 17.67
C GLY A 753 15.09 10.24 16.36
N ALA A 754 15.58 9.66 15.28
CA ALA A 754 14.96 9.81 13.98
C ALA A 754 15.08 8.54 13.15
N ILE A 755 14.18 8.44 12.18
CA ILE A 755 14.21 7.43 11.13
C ILE A 755 14.41 8.17 9.81
N CYS A 756 15.40 7.74 9.03
CA CYS A 756 15.57 8.15 7.64
C CYS A 756 14.92 7.09 6.74
N PRO A 757 13.71 7.32 6.21
CA PRO A 757 13.03 6.32 5.41
C PRO A 757 13.78 6.09 4.10
N GLN A 758 13.83 4.83 3.64
CA GLN A 758 14.53 4.46 2.41
C GLN A 758 13.63 4.74 1.18
N VAL A 759 13.32 6.01 0.95
CA VAL A 759 12.44 6.45 -0.13
C VAL A 759 13.18 6.43 -1.46
N VAL A 760 12.70 5.60 -2.39
CA VAL A 760 13.10 5.67 -3.80
C VAL A 760 12.27 6.77 -4.45
N ALA A 761 12.86 7.92 -4.75
CA ALA A 761 12.16 9.13 -5.21
C ALA A 761 11.28 8.87 -6.45
N CYS A 762 11.78 8.10 -7.43
CA CYS A 762 11.01 7.65 -8.59
C CYS A 762 11.03 6.12 -8.70
N GLY A 763 10.35 5.45 -7.77
CA GLY A 763 10.32 3.99 -7.65
C GLY A 763 9.32 3.26 -8.55
N THR A 764 8.56 3.97 -9.37
CA THR A 764 7.54 3.39 -10.27
C THR A 764 7.60 4.03 -11.65
N LEU A 765 7.01 3.37 -12.66
CA LEU A 765 6.92 3.91 -14.02
C LEU A 765 6.22 5.29 -14.06
N THR A 766 5.26 5.52 -13.15
CA THR A 766 4.55 6.81 -13.06
C THR A 766 5.34 7.88 -12.31
N ARG A 767 6.59 7.57 -11.92
CA ARG A 767 7.53 8.40 -11.14
C ARG A 767 7.14 8.64 -9.69
N ARG A 768 6.10 7.96 -9.19
CA ARG A 768 5.77 8.02 -7.76
C ARG A 768 6.89 7.40 -6.93
N ALA A 769 7.14 7.99 -5.77
CA ALA A 769 8.04 7.43 -4.78
C ALA A 769 7.56 6.06 -4.28
N MET A 770 8.52 5.26 -3.82
CA MET A 770 8.25 3.96 -3.23
C MET A 770 9.03 3.81 -1.92
N GLU A 771 8.31 3.48 -0.86
CA GLU A 771 8.87 2.98 0.39
C GLU A 771 7.88 1.94 0.98
N PRO A 772 8.32 0.71 1.35
CA PRO A 772 7.40 -0.38 1.69
C PRO A 772 6.66 -0.30 3.02
N THR A 773 6.98 0.66 3.89
CA THR A 773 6.46 0.76 5.27
C THR A 773 5.57 1.97 5.42
N TRP A 774 6.17 3.15 5.39
CA TRP A 774 5.59 4.46 5.59
C TRP A 774 4.64 4.86 4.46
N MET A 775 5.01 4.68 3.19
CA MET A 775 4.11 5.03 2.08
C MET A 775 2.93 4.06 1.93
N THR A 776 2.94 2.94 2.66
CA THR A 776 1.82 1.99 2.74
C THR A 776 1.12 2.01 4.09
N ALA A 777 1.57 2.87 5.02
CA ALA A 777 1.02 2.95 6.37
C ALA A 777 -0.44 3.38 6.30
N SER A 778 -1.32 2.54 6.86
CA SER A 778 -2.75 2.84 6.91
C SER A 778 -3.05 3.85 8.01
N ASN A 779 -4.19 4.55 7.89
CA ASN A 779 -4.75 5.30 9.01
C ASN A 779 -5.14 4.35 10.15
N SER A 780 -5.15 4.89 11.37
CA SER A 780 -5.55 4.15 12.56
C SER A 780 -6.99 3.66 12.45
N ARG A 781 -7.22 2.41 12.84
CA ARG A 781 -8.54 1.80 12.94
C ARG A 781 -8.66 1.03 14.25
N ALA A 782 -9.80 1.20 14.92
CA ALA A 782 -10.09 0.55 16.19
C ALA A 782 -10.07 -0.98 16.11
N ASP A 783 -10.26 -1.56 14.93
CA ASP A 783 -10.28 -3.01 14.69
C ASP A 783 -8.94 -3.57 14.18
N ARG A 784 -7.84 -2.79 14.19
CA ARG A 784 -6.54 -3.21 13.65
C ARG A 784 -5.40 -2.85 14.60
N LEU A 785 -4.75 -3.89 15.12
CA LEU A 785 -3.58 -3.79 15.97
C LEU A 785 -2.40 -3.14 15.24
N GLY A 786 -1.75 -2.17 15.89
CA GLY A 786 -0.58 -1.46 15.38
C GLY A 786 -0.88 -0.49 14.22
N SER A 787 -2.14 -0.20 13.90
CA SER A 787 -2.51 0.70 12.80
C SER A 787 -2.26 2.19 13.11
N GLU A 788 -1.92 2.53 14.34
CA GLU A 788 -1.52 3.85 14.84
C GLU A 788 -0.07 4.24 14.51
N LEU A 789 0.65 3.43 13.73
CA LEU A 789 2.06 3.62 13.35
C LEU A 789 2.43 5.07 12.99
N ARG A 790 1.58 5.76 12.20
CA ARG A 790 1.83 7.15 11.79
C ARG A 790 2.00 8.07 13.00
N ALA A 791 1.17 7.91 14.04
CA ALA A 791 1.19 8.75 15.23
C ALA A 791 2.45 8.58 16.11
N MET A 792 3.28 7.58 15.81
CA MET A 792 4.57 7.40 16.46
C MET A 792 5.67 8.26 15.86
N VAL A 793 5.41 8.91 14.73
CA VAL A 793 6.22 10.04 14.27
C VAL A 793 5.75 11.27 15.04
N GLN A 794 6.61 11.73 15.96
CA GLN A 794 6.29 12.79 16.90
C GLN A 794 7.34 13.90 16.78
N ALA A 795 6.89 15.13 16.60
CA ALA A 795 7.78 16.29 16.62
C ALA A 795 8.40 16.44 18.02
N PRO A 796 9.70 16.74 18.11
CA PRO A 796 10.32 17.08 19.38
C PRO A 796 9.73 18.39 19.94
N PRO A 797 9.79 18.62 21.26
CA PRO A 797 9.37 19.89 21.87
C PRO A 797 9.94 21.13 21.16
N GLY A 798 9.11 22.15 20.96
CA GLY A 798 9.45 23.36 20.20
C GLY A 798 9.34 23.21 18.67
N TYR A 799 8.95 22.04 18.17
CA TYR A 799 8.66 21.80 16.76
C TYR A 799 7.23 21.28 16.58
N ARG A 800 6.69 21.48 15.37
CA ARG A 800 5.37 21.01 14.94
C ARG A 800 5.47 20.38 13.56
N LEU A 801 4.61 19.41 13.30
CA LEU A 801 4.36 18.85 11.98
C LEU A 801 3.26 19.67 11.31
N VAL A 802 3.55 20.20 10.13
CA VAL A 802 2.60 20.98 9.33
C VAL A 802 2.39 20.28 7.99
N GLY A 803 1.14 20.17 7.57
CA GLY A 803 0.86 19.68 6.23
C GLY A 803 -0.61 19.58 5.88
N ALA A 804 -0.89 19.16 4.67
CA ALA A 804 -2.24 19.07 4.15
C ALA A 804 -2.37 17.95 3.11
N ASP A 805 -3.61 17.53 2.91
CA ASP A 805 -4.04 16.59 1.88
C ASP A 805 -4.55 17.39 0.67
N VAL A 806 -4.07 17.10 -0.54
CA VAL A 806 -4.53 17.79 -1.76
C VAL A 806 -5.84 17.17 -2.23
N ASP A 807 -6.95 17.84 -1.90
CA ASP A 807 -8.30 17.38 -2.25
C ASP A 807 -8.44 17.02 -3.74
N SER A 808 -8.72 15.73 -3.98
CA SER A 808 -9.02 15.16 -5.30
C SER A 808 -8.03 15.55 -6.40
N GLN A 809 -6.74 15.61 -6.08
CA GLN A 809 -5.66 16.08 -6.96
C GLN A 809 -5.77 15.54 -8.40
N GLU A 810 -5.83 14.22 -8.56
CA GLU A 810 -5.84 13.58 -9.88
C GLU A 810 -7.15 13.76 -10.62
N LEU A 811 -8.25 13.86 -9.89
CA LEU A 811 -9.57 14.14 -10.46
C LEU A 811 -9.61 15.56 -11.02
N TRP A 812 -9.03 16.52 -10.30
CA TRP A 812 -8.91 17.91 -10.74
C TRP A 812 -7.98 18.03 -11.96
N ILE A 813 -6.83 17.33 -11.97
CA ILE A 813 -5.94 17.28 -13.14
C ILE A 813 -6.69 16.73 -14.36
N ALA A 814 -7.42 15.62 -14.19
CA ALA A 814 -8.19 15.04 -15.28
C ALA A 814 -9.30 16.00 -15.76
N SER A 815 -10.01 16.65 -14.84
CA SER A 815 -11.10 17.58 -15.21
C SER A 815 -10.59 18.82 -15.93
N VAL A 816 -9.50 19.42 -15.44
CA VAL A 816 -8.96 20.66 -16.01
C VAL A 816 -8.36 20.44 -17.40
N LEU A 817 -7.77 19.26 -17.65
CA LEU A 817 -7.32 18.86 -18.99
C LEU A 817 -8.50 18.74 -19.97
N GLY A 818 -9.65 18.24 -19.51
CA GLY A 818 -10.87 18.17 -20.29
C GLY A 818 -11.45 19.55 -20.61
N ASP A 819 -11.52 20.43 -19.61
CA ASP A 819 -11.99 21.82 -19.76
C ASP A 819 -11.13 22.61 -20.75
N ALA A 820 -9.80 22.54 -20.60
CA ALA A 820 -8.85 23.21 -21.48
C ALA A 820 -8.94 22.70 -22.93
N TYR A 821 -9.10 21.39 -23.13
CA TYR A 821 -9.21 20.78 -24.46
C TYR A 821 -10.52 21.12 -25.17
N ALA A 822 -11.65 21.13 -24.45
CA ALA A 822 -12.96 21.30 -25.07
C ALA A 822 -13.29 22.77 -25.38
N TRP A 823 -13.09 23.66 -24.41
CA TRP A 823 -13.63 25.03 -24.48
C TRP A 823 -12.65 26.12 -24.01
N GLY A 824 -11.54 25.74 -23.36
CA GLY A 824 -10.59 26.71 -22.82
C GLY A 824 -11.13 27.52 -21.64
N GLU A 825 -12.12 27.00 -20.91
CA GLU A 825 -12.78 27.66 -19.79
C GLU A 825 -13.06 26.69 -18.64
N HIS A 826 -12.84 27.13 -17.40
CA HIS A 826 -13.05 26.31 -16.21
C HIS A 826 -14.51 25.90 -16.02
N GLY A 827 -14.74 24.61 -15.79
CA GLY A 827 -16.07 24.03 -15.57
C GLY A 827 -17.01 24.11 -16.76
N ALA A 828 -16.49 24.37 -17.96
CA ALA A 828 -17.28 24.32 -19.18
C ALA A 828 -17.70 22.88 -19.53
N THR A 829 -16.98 21.86 -19.04
CA THR A 829 -17.40 20.46 -19.19
C THR A 829 -18.20 19.97 -17.97
N PRO A 830 -19.10 18.98 -18.13
CA PRO A 830 -19.84 18.41 -16.99
C PRO A 830 -18.92 17.92 -15.87
N LEU A 831 -17.82 17.23 -16.24
CA LEU A 831 -16.79 16.79 -15.32
C LEU A 831 -16.14 17.97 -14.57
N GLY A 832 -15.71 19.01 -15.28
CA GLY A 832 -15.12 20.21 -14.69
C GLY A 832 -16.06 20.85 -13.66
N TRP A 833 -17.33 21.04 -14.03
CA TRP A 833 -18.32 21.65 -13.14
C TRP A 833 -18.59 20.78 -11.89
N MET A 834 -18.78 19.46 -12.07
CA MET A 834 -18.98 18.53 -10.96
C MET A 834 -17.80 18.49 -9.99
N THR A 835 -16.57 18.68 -10.47
CA THR A 835 -15.36 18.72 -9.64
C THR A 835 -15.21 20.04 -8.89
N LEU A 836 -15.54 21.18 -9.52
CA LEU A 836 -15.32 22.52 -8.96
C LEU A 836 -16.46 23.01 -8.06
N SER A 837 -17.70 22.63 -8.36
CA SER A 837 -18.92 23.12 -7.69
C SER A 837 -19.81 22.00 -7.13
N GLY A 838 -19.51 20.73 -7.44
CA GLY A 838 -20.26 19.59 -6.93
C GLY A 838 -20.04 19.34 -5.44
N ASN A 839 -21.10 19.01 -4.72
CA ASN A 839 -21.07 18.80 -3.27
C ASN A 839 -21.60 17.41 -2.89
N LYS A 840 -20.93 16.79 -1.91
CA LYS A 840 -21.33 15.49 -1.36
C LYS A 840 -22.70 15.54 -0.66
N SER A 841 -22.98 16.62 0.07
CA SER A 841 -24.25 16.83 0.78
C SER A 841 -25.45 16.86 -0.17
N ASN A 842 -25.29 17.57 -1.30
CA ASN A 842 -26.34 17.74 -2.30
C ASN A 842 -26.37 16.60 -3.34
N GLN A 843 -25.51 15.58 -3.19
CA GLN A 843 -25.34 14.48 -4.14
C GLN A 843 -25.06 14.92 -5.59
N SER A 844 -24.47 16.11 -5.75
CA SER A 844 -24.13 16.70 -7.05
C SER A 844 -22.67 16.44 -7.46
N ASP A 845 -21.88 15.79 -6.60
CA ASP A 845 -20.54 15.33 -6.95
C ASP A 845 -20.59 14.11 -7.90
N MET A 846 -19.57 13.97 -8.73
CA MET A 846 -19.49 12.91 -9.74
C MET A 846 -19.69 11.49 -9.17
N HIS A 847 -19.15 11.21 -7.98
CA HIS A 847 -19.28 9.89 -7.38
C HIS A 847 -20.72 9.60 -6.98
N SER A 848 -21.42 10.59 -6.43
CA SER A 848 -22.86 10.47 -6.10
C SER A 848 -23.72 10.33 -7.34
N ILE A 849 -23.43 11.09 -8.41
CA ILE A 849 -24.15 10.99 -9.69
C ILE A 849 -23.97 9.60 -10.32
N THR A 850 -22.73 9.09 -10.34
CA THR A 850 -22.42 7.75 -10.85
C THR A 850 -23.09 6.67 -10.00
N ALA A 851 -23.01 6.80 -8.67
CA ALA A 851 -23.64 5.89 -7.72
C ALA A 851 -25.16 5.82 -7.93
N LYS A 852 -25.83 6.96 -8.11
CA LYS A 852 -27.25 7.06 -8.37
C LYS A 852 -27.64 6.47 -9.73
N ALA A 853 -26.83 6.69 -10.78
CA ALA A 853 -27.10 6.20 -12.12
C ALA A 853 -27.01 4.66 -12.24
N VAL A 854 -26.10 4.04 -11.47
CA VAL A 854 -25.80 2.61 -11.49
C VAL A 854 -26.52 1.83 -10.35
N GLY A 855 -26.89 2.52 -9.27
CA GLY A 855 -27.52 1.91 -8.08
C GLY A 855 -26.52 1.22 -7.16
N ILE A 856 -25.38 1.87 -6.89
CA ILE A 856 -24.31 1.37 -5.99
C ILE A 856 -24.00 2.40 -4.91
N SER A 857 -23.23 2.01 -3.88
CA SER A 857 -22.77 2.97 -2.86
C SER A 857 -21.80 3.99 -3.47
N ARG A 858 -21.73 5.18 -2.87
CA ARG A 858 -20.80 6.24 -3.29
C ARG A 858 -19.34 5.79 -3.22
N ASP A 859 -18.96 5.01 -2.21
CA ASP A 859 -17.58 4.55 -2.05
C ASP A 859 -17.19 3.52 -3.12
N HIS A 860 -18.12 2.62 -3.50
CA HIS A 860 -17.92 1.73 -4.64
C HIS A 860 -17.81 2.51 -5.95
N ALA A 861 -18.66 3.52 -6.16
CA ALA A 861 -18.58 4.40 -7.32
C ALA A 861 -17.27 5.19 -7.37
N LYS A 862 -16.73 5.61 -6.21
CA LYS A 862 -15.42 6.26 -6.12
C LYS A 862 -14.34 5.33 -6.67
N VAL A 863 -14.24 4.09 -6.19
CA VAL A 863 -13.24 3.13 -6.67
C VAL A 863 -13.34 2.91 -8.18
N ILE A 864 -14.56 2.78 -8.71
CA ILE A 864 -14.79 2.57 -10.15
C ILE A 864 -14.40 3.81 -10.97
N ASN A 865 -14.76 5.02 -10.54
CA ASN A 865 -14.44 6.24 -11.28
C ASN A 865 -12.94 6.48 -11.37
N TYR A 866 -12.21 6.29 -10.27
CA TYR A 866 -10.74 6.37 -10.30
C TYR A 866 -10.14 5.32 -11.24
N ALA A 867 -10.59 4.06 -11.16
CA ALA A 867 -10.12 3.02 -12.09
C ALA A 867 -10.38 3.38 -13.57
N ARG A 868 -11.53 3.98 -13.87
CA ARG A 868 -11.90 4.42 -15.23
C ARG A 868 -11.01 5.56 -15.73
N ILE A 869 -10.71 6.56 -14.88
CA ILE A 869 -9.79 7.66 -15.20
C ILE A 869 -8.39 7.12 -15.55
N TYR A 870 -7.95 6.05 -14.87
CA TYR A 870 -6.72 5.34 -15.21
C TYR A 870 -6.81 4.43 -16.44
N GLY A 871 -7.86 4.53 -17.25
CA GLY A 871 -8.01 3.76 -18.47
C GLY A 871 -8.55 2.34 -18.31
N ALA A 872 -9.09 1.97 -17.14
CA ALA A 872 -9.73 0.67 -16.98
C ALA A 872 -10.97 0.54 -17.90
N GLY A 873 -11.05 -0.57 -18.63
CA GLY A 873 -12.12 -0.85 -19.57
C GLY A 873 -13.40 -1.40 -18.92
N GLN A 874 -14.41 -1.64 -19.75
CA GLN A 874 -15.73 -2.12 -19.32
C GLN A 874 -15.66 -3.46 -18.57
N GLN A 875 -14.89 -4.43 -19.07
CA GLN A 875 -14.74 -5.76 -18.45
C GLN A 875 -14.22 -5.69 -17.01
N PHE A 876 -13.31 -4.75 -16.73
CA PHE A 876 -12.80 -4.55 -15.37
C PHE A 876 -13.92 -4.06 -14.44
N ALA A 877 -14.73 -3.09 -14.90
CA ALA A 877 -15.87 -2.61 -14.11
C ALA A 877 -16.93 -3.70 -13.90
N GLU A 878 -17.18 -4.57 -14.88
CA GLU A 878 -18.08 -5.72 -14.74
C GLU A 878 -17.63 -6.65 -13.60
N ASN A 879 -16.36 -7.05 -13.61
CA ASN A 879 -15.78 -7.90 -12.58
C ASN A 879 -15.81 -7.21 -11.20
N LEU A 880 -15.51 -5.91 -11.14
CA LEU A 880 -15.50 -5.16 -9.90
C LEU A 880 -16.90 -4.97 -9.31
N LEU A 881 -17.90 -4.73 -10.16
CA LEU A 881 -19.31 -4.67 -9.74
C LEU A 881 -19.79 -6.00 -9.16
N GLN A 882 -19.38 -7.13 -9.75
CA GLN A 882 -19.66 -8.46 -9.19
C GLN A 882 -18.96 -8.71 -7.85
N GLN A 883 -17.73 -8.20 -7.68
CA GLN A 883 -17.01 -8.30 -6.40
C GLN A 883 -17.69 -7.49 -5.30
N PHE A 884 -18.15 -6.28 -5.62
CA PHE A 884 -18.87 -5.40 -4.68
C PHE A 884 -20.26 -5.92 -4.35
N ASN A 885 -20.95 -6.52 -5.31
CA ASN A 885 -22.25 -7.12 -5.08
C ASN A 885 -22.35 -8.49 -5.76
N PRO A 886 -22.07 -9.59 -5.02
CA PRO A 886 -22.15 -10.95 -5.54
C PRO A 886 -23.55 -11.37 -6.01
N THR A 887 -24.60 -10.62 -5.63
CA THR A 887 -25.98 -10.91 -6.09
C THR A 887 -26.21 -10.52 -7.54
N PHE A 888 -25.37 -9.66 -8.12
CA PHE A 888 -25.51 -9.25 -9.52
C PHE A 888 -25.16 -10.42 -10.45
N SER A 889 -26.09 -10.76 -11.33
CA SER A 889 -25.80 -11.69 -12.44
C SER A 889 -24.76 -11.10 -13.40
N ALA A 890 -24.04 -11.94 -14.14
CA ALA A 890 -23.09 -11.47 -15.15
C ALA A 890 -23.74 -10.57 -16.22
N SER A 891 -24.97 -10.86 -16.63
CA SER A 891 -25.75 -10.02 -17.53
C SER A 891 -26.11 -8.66 -16.92
N GLU A 892 -26.46 -8.63 -15.64
CA GLU A 892 -26.81 -7.39 -14.94
C GLU A 892 -25.58 -6.51 -14.71
N ALA A 893 -24.47 -7.10 -14.27
CA ALA A 893 -23.19 -6.41 -14.12
C ALA A 893 -22.73 -5.81 -15.46
N LYS A 894 -22.85 -6.57 -16.55
CA LYS A 894 -22.58 -6.10 -17.92
C LYS A 894 -23.49 -4.94 -18.34
N ALA A 895 -24.80 -5.06 -18.13
CA ALA A 895 -25.74 -3.99 -18.47
C ALA A 895 -25.47 -2.70 -17.68
N LYS A 896 -25.17 -2.82 -16.37
CA LYS A 896 -24.82 -1.69 -15.51
C LYS A 896 -23.49 -1.05 -15.90
N ALA A 897 -22.47 -1.85 -16.17
CA ALA A 897 -21.18 -1.34 -16.66
C ALA A 897 -21.35 -0.63 -18.00
N MET A 898 -22.04 -1.23 -18.96
CA MET A 898 -22.29 -0.62 -20.27
C MET A 898 -23.05 0.71 -20.15
N LYS A 899 -24.10 0.76 -19.32
CA LYS A 899 -24.86 1.99 -19.02
C LYS A 899 -23.94 3.05 -18.42
N MET A 900 -23.12 2.68 -17.44
CA MET A 900 -22.18 3.59 -16.79
C MET A 900 -21.20 4.20 -17.80
N PHE A 901 -20.52 3.37 -18.61
CA PHE A 901 -19.57 3.86 -19.62
C PHE A 901 -20.24 4.72 -20.69
N SER A 902 -21.47 4.41 -21.10
CA SER A 902 -22.20 5.23 -22.07
C SER A 902 -22.58 6.61 -21.52
N ILE A 903 -22.90 6.74 -20.24
CA ILE A 903 -23.24 8.04 -19.61
C ILE A 903 -21.97 8.88 -19.39
N THR A 904 -20.87 8.21 -19.06
CA THR A 904 -19.65 8.88 -18.60
C THR A 904 -18.63 9.06 -19.72
N LYS A 905 -18.08 7.98 -20.27
CA LYS A 905 -17.12 8.04 -21.38
C LYS A 905 -17.79 8.43 -22.71
N GLY A 906 -19.03 8.04 -22.92
CA GLY A 906 -19.80 8.34 -24.13
C GLY A 906 -19.61 7.29 -25.23
N LYS A 907 -19.90 7.66 -26.48
CA LYS A 907 -19.76 6.80 -27.66
C LYS A 907 -18.56 7.22 -28.49
N ARG A 908 -17.84 6.25 -29.05
CA ARG A 908 -16.73 6.49 -29.96
C ARG A 908 -17.26 6.77 -31.37
N ILE A 909 -16.89 7.91 -31.93
CA ILE A 909 -17.30 8.38 -33.25
C ILE A 909 -16.08 8.62 -34.14
N TYR A 910 -16.29 8.57 -35.46
CA TYR A 910 -15.28 8.80 -36.48
C TYR A 910 -15.71 9.97 -37.36
N ARG A 911 -14.79 10.89 -37.62
CA ARG A 911 -14.99 12.03 -38.52
C ARG A 911 -14.18 11.83 -39.78
N LEU A 912 -14.77 12.20 -40.91
CA LEU A 912 -14.16 12.00 -42.21
C LEU A 912 -12.98 12.97 -42.41
N ARG A 913 -11.93 12.56 -43.13
CA ARG A 913 -10.86 13.49 -43.50
C ARG A 913 -11.29 14.42 -44.64
N ASP A 914 -10.74 15.63 -44.64
CA ASP A 914 -11.00 16.70 -45.64
C ASP A 914 -11.00 16.17 -47.08
N GLU A 915 -10.02 15.32 -47.42
CA GLU A 915 -9.85 14.70 -48.75
C GLU A 915 -11.04 13.87 -49.26
N PHE A 916 -11.93 13.41 -48.37
CA PHE A 916 -13.06 12.55 -48.73
C PHE A 916 -14.42 13.26 -48.64
N HIS A 917 -14.46 14.55 -48.28
CA HIS A 917 -15.72 15.29 -48.09
C HIS A 917 -16.54 15.42 -49.39
N ASP A 918 -15.88 15.34 -50.55
CA ASP A 918 -16.56 15.36 -51.85
C ASP A 918 -17.27 14.02 -52.16
N GLU A 919 -16.87 12.92 -51.51
CA GLU A 919 -17.41 11.57 -51.77
C GLU A 919 -18.39 11.08 -50.70
N LEU A 920 -18.30 11.60 -49.48
CA LEU A 920 -19.06 11.13 -48.32
C LEU A 920 -19.58 12.31 -47.51
N GLU A 921 -20.78 12.16 -46.94
CA GLU A 921 -21.38 13.18 -46.06
C GLU A 921 -20.47 13.45 -44.85
N ASP A 922 -20.17 14.73 -44.56
CA ASP A 922 -19.54 15.11 -43.30
C ASP A 922 -20.55 15.02 -42.16
N ARG A 923 -20.54 13.86 -41.50
CA ARG A 923 -21.34 13.56 -40.32
C ARG A 923 -20.54 12.66 -39.38
N PRO A 924 -20.92 12.54 -38.10
CA PRO A 924 -20.27 11.59 -37.21
C PRO A 924 -20.68 10.15 -37.58
N TYR A 925 -19.68 9.30 -37.86
CA TYR A 925 -19.88 7.89 -38.17
C TYR A 925 -19.64 7.01 -36.95
N SER A 926 -20.42 5.93 -36.81
CA SER A 926 -20.13 4.88 -35.83
C SER A 926 -18.92 4.04 -36.26
N GLY A 927 -18.27 3.36 -35.33
CA GLY A 927 -17.12 2.50 -35.66
C GLY A 927 -17.44 1.40 -36.68
N TYR A 928 -18.66 0.85 -36.66
CA TYR A 928 -19.12 -0.12 -37.66
C TYR A 928 -19.23 0.51 -39.06
N GLU A 929 -19.85 1.69 -39.17
CA GLU A 929 -20.01 2.39 -40.44
C GLU A 929 -18.66 2.82 -41.01
N ALA A 930 -17.78 3.38 -40.17
CA ALA A 930 -16.44 3.80 -40.57
C ALA A 930 -15.61 2.61 -41.08
N THR A 931 -15.64 1.48 -40.35
CA THR A 931 -14.97 0.25 -40.78
C THR A 931 -15.52 -0.26 -42.11
N ARG A 932 -16.85 -0.29 -42.26
CA ARG A 932 -17.50 -0.74 -43.50
C ARG A 932 -17.13 0.15 -44.69
N LEU A 933 -17.12 1.47 -44.51
CA LEU A 933 -16.77 2.45 -45.54
C LEU A 933 -15.29 2.40 -45.93
N ALA A 934 -14.41 2.15 -44.98
CA ALA A 934 -12.97 1.98 -45.23
C ALA A 934 -12.69 0.68 -45.99
N VAL A 935 -13.31 -0.44 -45.58
CA VAL A 935 -13.20 -1.74 -46.28
C VAL A 935 -13.74 -1.65 -47.70
N GLN A 936 -14.87 -0.97 -47.93
CA GLN A 936 -15.41 -0.74 -49.27
C GLN A 936 -14.44 -0.01 -50.21
N ARG A 937 -13.52 0.79 -49.65
CA ARG A 937 -12.52 1.55 -50.40
C ARG A 937 -11.15 0.87 -50.47
N ASN A 938 -11.00 -0.32 -49.92
CA ASN A 938 -9.70 -1.00 -49.77
C ASN A 938 -8.63 -0.11 -49.11
N ARG A 939 -9.03 0.73 -48.16
CA ARG A 939 -8.12 1.61 -47.40
C ARG A 939 -8.25 1.34 -45.90
N PRO A 940 -7.19 1.50 -45.10
CA PRO A 940 -7.29 1.44 -43.66
C PRO A 940 -8.15 2.59 -43.13
N ILE A 941 -8.83 2.36 -41.98
CA ILE A 941 -9.72 3.37 -41.36
C ILE A 941 -8.99 4.68 -41.09
N SER A 942 -7.71 4.61 -40.73
CA SER A 942 -6.86 5.77 -40.44
C SER A 942 -6.62 6.66 -41.65
N GLU A 943 -6.71 6.16 -42.89
CA GLU A 943 -6.58 6.96 -44.12
C GLU A 943 -7.88 7.67 -44.48
N VAL A 944 -9.03 7.06 -44.23
CA VAL A 944 -10.34 7.63 -44.61
C VAL A 944 -10.90 8.56 -43.53
N PHE A 945 -10.68 8.21 -42.27
CA PHE A 945 -11.21 8.94 -41.12
C PHE A 945 -10.08 9.53 -40.28
N HIS A 946 -10.37 10.66 -39.65
CA HIS A 946 -9.60 11.13 -38.50
C HIS A 946 -9.69 10.11 -37.37
N ARG A 947 -8.77 10.25 -36.41
CA ARG A 947 -8.76 9.41 -35.23
C ARG A 947 -10.09 9.50 -34.48
N SER A 948 -10.53 8.35 -33.98
CA SER A 948 -11.80 8.26 -33.28
C SER A 948 -11.81 9.10 -32.00
N SER A 949 -12.91 9.79 -31.73
CA SER A 949 -13.11 10.58 -30.51
C SER A 949 -14.35 10.12 -29.74
N TRP A 950 -14.35 10.27 -28.43
CA TRP A 950 -15.50 10.06 -27.56
C TRP A 950 -16.42 11.28 -27.58
N GLN A 951 -17.74 11.05 -27.67
CA GLN A 951 -18.76 12.10 -27.62
C GLN A 951 -20.00 11.67 -26.83
N GLY A 952 -20.67 12.67 -26.24
CA GLY A 952 -21.97 12.51 -25.56
C GLY A 952 -21.92 11.97 -24.14
N GLY A 953 -20.73 11.78 -23.56
CA GLY A 953 -20.56 11.42 -22.15
C GLY A 953 -20.02 12.57 -21.32
N THR A 954 -20.27 12.55 -20.00
CA THR A 954 -19.84 13.61 -19.07
C THR A 954 -18.33 13.81 -18.98
N GLU A 955 -17.55 12.78 -19.34
CA GLU A 955 -16.08 12.72 -19.24
C GLU A 955 -15.42 12.64 -20.63
N SER A 956 -16.19 12.73 -21.73
CA SER A 956 -15.69 12.50 -23.10
C SER A 956 -14.51 13.40 -23.47
N ALA A 957 -14.57 14.70 -23.12
CA ALA A 957 -13.49 15.66 -23.38
C ALA A 957 -12.17 15.26 -22.70
N MET A 958 -12.23 14.84 -21.44
CA MET A 958 -11.06 14.38 -20.68
C MET A 958 -10.44 13.13 -21.31
N PHE A 959 -11.25 12.14 -21.67
CA PHE A 959 -10.73 10.94 -22.33
C PHE A 959 -10.12 11.24 -23.71
N ASN A 960 -10.69 12.16 -24.47
CA ASN A 960 -10.12 12.57 -25.75
C ASN A 960 -8.74 13.19 -25.55
N ARG A 961 -8.61 14.13 -24.60
CA ARG A 961 -7.33 14.77 -24.30
C ARG A 961 -6.29 13.78 -23.78
N LEU A 962 -6.68 12.86 -22.90
CA LEU A 962 -5.78 11.82 -22.39
C LEU A 962 -5.36 10.84 -23.50
N GLU A 963 -6.29 10.41 -24.35
CA GLU A 963 -5.98 9.53 -25.50
C GLU A 963 -5.11 10.23 -26.54
N GLU A 964 -5.24 11.55 -26.74
CA GLU A 964 -4.39 12.37 -27.60
C GLU A 964 -2.93 12.32 -27.12
N ILE A 965 -2.68 12.78 -25.89
CA ILE A 965 -1.34 12.80 -25.28
C ILE A 965 -0.74 11.39 -25.23
N ALA A 966 -1.55 10.40 -24.83
CA ALA A 966 -1.09 9.03 -24.64
C ALA A 966 -0.70 8.32 -25.94
N THR A 967 -1.00 8.86 -27.13
CA THR A 967 -0.62 8.24 -28.41
C THR A 967 0.35 9.05 -29.24
N GLU A 968 0.79 10.21 -28.75
CA GLU A 968 1.90 10.91 -29.37
C GLU A 968 3.11 9.96 -29.49
N ALA A 969 3.95 10.16 -30.51
CA ALA A 969 5.17 9.36 -30.68
C ALA A 969 6.08 9.45 -29.46
N GLN A 970 6.11 10.63 -28.82
CA GLN A 970 6.87 10.92 -27.61
C GLN A 970 5.94 11.53 -26.54
N PRO A 971 5.13 10.72 -25.84
CA PRO A 971 4.18 11.23 -24.86
C PRO A 971 4.88 12.02 -23.76
N LYS A 972 4.35 13.21 -23.48
CA LYS A 972 4.85 14.11 -22.45
C LYS A 972 3.79 14.39 -21.39
N THR A 973 4.22 14.64 -20.16
CA THR A 973 3.32 15.14 -19.12
C THR A 973 2.85 16.55 -19.46
N PRO A 974 1.60 16.92 -19.10
CA PRO A 974 1.00 18.17 -19.52
C PRO A 974 1.64 19.41 -18.88
N PHE A 975 2.27 19.28 -17.71
CA PHE A 975 2.76 20.43 -16.94
C PHE A 975 4.25 20.67 -17.12
N LEU A 976 5.10 19.69 -16.78
CA LEU A 976 6.56 19.82 -16.84
C LEU A 976 7.19 19.27 -18.13
N GLY A 977 6.40 18.68 -19.02
CA GLY A 977 6.89 18.14 -20.30
C GLY A 977 7.79 16.92 -20.16
N CYS A 978 7.66 16.16 -19.07
CA CYS A 978 8.43 14.95 -18.82
C CYS A 978 8.04 13.84 -19.80
N ARG A 979 9.01 13.16 -20.43
CA ARG A 979 8.73 12.10 -21.41
C ARG A 979 8.50 10.73 -20.76
N LEU A 980 7.65 9.92 -21.39
CA LEU A 980 7.42 8.52 -21.00
C LEU A 980 8.69 7.65 -21.15
N SER A 981 8.75 6.53 -20.42
CA SER A 981 9.80 5.52 -20.55
C SER A 981 9.95 5.02 -21.99
N ARG A 982 11.19 4.83 -22.44
CA ARG A 982 11.55 4.31 -23.78
C ARG A 982 10.79 3.03 -24.14
N ALA A 983 10.66 2.12 -23.16
CA ALA A 983 9.98 0.83 -23.34
C ALA A 983 8.47 0.92 -23.68
N LEU A 984 7.88 2.12 -23.64
CA LEU A 984 6.48 2.38 -23.96
C LEU A 984 6.31 3.50 -25.00
N GLU A 985 7.40 3.99 -25.60
CA GLU A 985 7.34 4.85 -26.78
C GLU A 985 7.01 4.00 -28.01
N ALA A 986 6.18 4.54 -28.90
CA ALA A 986 5.57 3.77 -29.98
C ALA A 986 6.55 3.62 -31.16
N ASP A 987 7.20 2.47 -31.28
CA ASP A 987 8.08 2.16 -32.44
C ASP A 987 7.55 1.02 -33.33
N THR A 988 6.38 0.42 -33.03
CA THR A 988 5.97 -0.83 -33.70
C THR A 988 4.44 -0.96 -33.91
N GLY A 989 3.91 -0.32 -34.97
CA GLY A 989 2.62 -0.67 -35.59
C GLY A 989 1.32 -0.32 -34.81
N ALA A 990 0.24 -0.05 -35.56
CA ALA A 990 -1.07 0.36 -35.03
C ALA A 990 -1.73 -0.64 -34.06
N ASP A 991 -1.37 -1.92 -34.13
CA ASP A 991 -1.93 -2.98 -33.25
C ASP A 991 -1.27 -3.01 -31.86
N GLN A 992 0.02 -2.67 -31.73
CA GLN A 992 0.66 -2.57 -30.41
C GLN A 992 0.27 -1.29 -29.66
N GLU A 993 -0.09 -0.22 -30.38
CA GLU A 993 -0.56 1.04 -29.79
C GLU A 993 -1.75 0.84 -28.85
N GLN A 994 -2.66 -0.09 -29.17
CA GLN A 994 -3.83 -0.37 -28.34
C GLN A 994 -3.50 -1.19 -27.08
N ARG A 995 -2.44 -2.01 -27.12
CA ARG A 995 -2.07 -2.91 -26.01
C ARG A 995 -1.67 -2.16 -24.75
N PHE A 996 -0.85 -1.11 -24.90
CA PHE A 996 -0.34 -0.32 -23.77
C PHE A 996 -1.10 0.99 -23.55
N LEU A 997 -2.11 1.31 -24.37
CA LEU A 997 -2.88 2.55 -24.24
C LEU A 997 -3.46 2.78 -22.84
N PRO A 998 -4.08 1.79 -22.15
CA PRO A 998 -4.54 1.97 -20.78
C PRO A 998 -3.41 2.37 -19.82
N THR A 999 -2.23 1.78 -19.98
CA THR A 999 -1.05 2.11 -19.17
C THR A 999 -0.52 3.51 -19.47
N ARG A 1000 -0.50 3.94 -20.74
CA ARG A 1000 -0.08 5.28 -21.16
C ARG A 1000 -1.04 6.35 -20.61
N ILE A 1001 -2.36 6.11 -20.68
CA ILE A 1001 -3.39 6.99 -20.09
C ILE A 1001 -3.20 7.11 -18.57
N ASN A 1002 -3.05 5.98 -17.87
CA ASN A 1002 -2.77 5.99 -16.44
C ASN A 1002 -1.51 6.78 -16.10
N TRP A 1003 -0.47 6.65 -16.92
CA TRP A 1003 0.77 7.38 -16.74
C TRP A 1003 0.59 8.90 -16.89
N VAL A 1004 -0.17 9.38 -17.88
CA VAL A 1004 -0.40 10.83 -18.08
C VAL A 1004 -0.96 11.48 -16.81
N VAL A 1005 -1.97 10.87 -16.19
CA VAL A 1005 -2.61 11.41 -14.97
C VAL A 1005 -1.69 11.28 -13.75
N GLN A 1006 -1.19 10.08 -13.46
CA GLN A 1006 -0.38 9.85 -12.26
C GLN A 1006 0.96 10.58 -12.31
N SER A 1007 1.57 10.65 -13.49
CA SER A 1007 2.83 11.37 -13.66
C SER A 1007 2.61 12.88 -13.69
N GLY A 1008 1.46 13.37 -14.18
CA GLY A 1008 1.04 14.76 -13.98
C GLY A 1008 0.82 15.13 -12.50
N ALA A 1009 0.38 14.17 -11.67
CA ALA A 1009 0.29 14.38 -10.22
C ALA A 1009 1.66 14.44 -9.54
N VAL A 1010 2.67 13.72 -10.05
CA VAL A 1010 4.06 13.84 -9.59
C VAL A 1010 4.66 15.19 -9.99
N ASP A 1011 4.34 15.71 -11.18
CA ASP A 1011 4.73 17.08 -11.58
C ASP A 1011 4.17 18.11 -10.60
N PHE A 1012 2.89 17.96 -10.22
CA PHE A 1012 2.24 18.80 -9.21
C PHE A 1012 2.97 18.72 -7.86
N LEU A 1013 3.31 17.51 -7.40
CA LEU A 1013 4.07 17.31 -6.17
C LEU A 1013 5.43 18.01 -6.21
N HIS A 1014 6.18 17.88 -7.31
CA HIS A 1014 7.48 18.53 -7.45
C HIS A 1014 7.38 20.06 -7.39
N LEU A 1015 6.37 20.65 -8.05
CA LEU A 1015 6.09 22.08 -7.98
C LEU A 1015 5.77 22.51 -6.55
N MET A 1016 4.99 21.73 -5.81
CA MET A 1016 4.70 22.02 -4.41
C MET A 1016 5.95 22.03 -3.53
N LEU A 1017 6.84 21.05 -3.71
CA LEU A 1017 8.09 20.97 -2.96
C LEU A 1017 8.99 22.18 -3.26
N VAL A 1018 9.11 22.54 -4.54
CA VAL A 1018 9.88 23.71 -4.99
C VAL A 1018 9.32 25.01 -4.41
N SER A 1019 8.00 25.19 -4.43
CA SER A 1019 7.34 26.38 -3.89
C SER A 1019 7.48 26.48 -2.37
N MET A 1020 7.30 25.37 -1.63
CA MET A 1020 7.51 25.36 -0.18
C MET A 1020 8.96 25.68 0.19
N ARG A 1021 9.92 25.16 -0.57
CA ARG A 1021 11.35 25.45 -0.35
C ARG A 1021 11.67 26.92 -0.64
N TRP A 1022 11.04 27.53 -1.63
CA TRP A 1022 11.17 28.97 -1.91
C TRP A 1022 10.58 29.84 -0.77
N LEU A 1023 9.35 29.54 -0.33
CA LEU A 1023 8.66 30.33 0.69
C LEU A 1023 9.28 30.21 2.10
N MET A 1024 9.70 29.00 2.49
CA MET A 1024 10.17 28.72 3.85
C MET A 1024 11.69 28.52 3.96
N GLY A 1025 12.41 28.35 2.85
CA GLY A 1025 13.85 28.12 2.85
C GLY A 1025 14.24 26.93 3.73
N SER A 1026 15.21 27.14 4.63
CA SER A 1026 15.65 26.12 5.61
C SER A 1026 14.76 26.00 6.84
N HIS A 1027 13.70 26.80 6.97
CA HIS A 1027 12.81 26.77 8.14
C HIS A 1027 11.79 25.62 8.10
N ALA A 1028 11.63 24.97 6.95
CA ALA A 1028 10.80 23.79 6.79
C ALA A 1028 11.67 22.62 6.30
N ARG A 1029 11.61 21.51 7.05
CA ARG A 1029 12.26 20.25 6.68
C ARG A 1029 11.20 19.30 6.16
N PHE A 1030 11.44 18.73 4.99
CA PHE A 1030 10.54 17.74 4.41
C PHE A 1030 10.54 16.45 5.26
N CYS A 1031 9.35 16.01 5.70
CA CYS A 1031 9.20 14.76 6.44
C CYS A 1031 8.95 13.59 5.51
N LEU A 1032 7.77 13.59 4.87
CA LEU A 1032 7.34 12.54 3.95
C LEU A 1032 6.16 13.05 3.11
N SER A 1033 5.94 12.39 1.97
CA SER A 1033 4.71 12.51 1.20
C SER A 1033 3.95 11.18 1.19
N PHE A 1034 2.67 11.20 1.56
CA PHE A 1034 1.78 10.04 1.49
C PHE A 1034 0.77 10.24 0.37
N HIS A 1035 1.03 9.67 -0.81
CA HIS A 1035 0.17 9.89 -1.98
C HIS A 1035 0.02 11.39 -2.32
N ASP A 1036 -1.08 12.01 -1.92
CA ASP A 1036 -1.49 13.41 -2.09
C ASP A 1036 -1.26 14.28 -0.83
N GLU A 1037 -0.73 13.70 0.24
CA GLU A 1037 -0.42 14.38 1.50
C GLU A 1037 1.04 14.81 1.56
N LEU A 1038 1.30 16.05 2.00
CA LEU A 1038 2.63 16.62 2.19
C LEU A 1038 2.84 17.03 3.64
N ARG A 1039 3.94 16.61 4.26
CA ARG A 1039 4.25 16.90 5.67
C ARG A 1039 5.65 17.47 5.84
N TYR A 1040 5.73 18.52 6.64
CA TYR A 1040 6.96 19.23 6.98
C TYR A 1040 7.12 19.33 8.50
N LEU A 1041 8.36 19.25 8.96
CA LEU A 1041 8.75 19.59 10.32
C LEU A 1041 9.22 21.04 10.34
N VAL A 1042 8.63 21.83 11.22
CA VAL A 1042 8.92 23.26 11.38
C VAL A 1042 9.04 23.59 12.86
N ARG A 1043 9.77 24.66 13.18
CA ARG A 1043 9.73 25.19 14.54
C ARG A 1043 8.34 25.73 14.87
N GLU A 1044 7.94 25.65 16.13
CA GLU A 1044 6.61 26.01 16.61
C GLU A 1044 6.25 27.48 16.35
N ASP A 1045 7.22 28.39 16.48
CA ASP A 1045 7.06 29.82 16.17
C ASP A 1045 6.78 30.10 14.69
N MET A 1046 7.19 29.18 13.81
CA MET A 1046 7.04 29.28 12.36
C MET A 1046 5.85 28.48 11.83
N ALA A 1047 5.18 27.69 12.67
CA ALA A 1047 4.12 26.77 12.25
C ALA A 1047 2.93 27.47 11.57
N PRO A 1048 2.42 28.62 12.06
CA PRO A 1048 1.35 29.35 11.36
C PRO A 1048 1.78 29.89 9.99
N LYS A 1049 3.02 30.36 9.88
CA LYS A 1049 3.60 30.84 8.61
C LYS A 1049 3.78 29.70 7.62
N ALA A 1050 4.25 28.55 8.08
CA ALA A 1050 4.33 27.35 7.27
C ALA A 1050 2.95 26.88 6.78
N ALA A 1051 1.91 27.00 7.62
CA ALA A 1051 0.55 26.67 7.22
C ALA A 1051 0.02 27.63 6.12
N LEU A 1052 0.27 28.93 6.25
CA LEU A 1052 -0.04 29.90 5.21
C LEU A 1052 0.77 29.63 3.91
N ALA A 1053 2.06 29.29 4.04
CA ALA A 1053 2.90 28.93 2.90
C ALA A 1053 2.41 27.68 2.17
N MET A 1054 1.84 26.69 2.88
CA MET A 1054 1.19 25.52 2.27
C MET A 1054 0.00 25.94 1.40
N HIS A 1055 -0.91 26.76 1.94
CA HIS A 1055 -2.06 27.28 1.19
C HIS A 1055 -1.63 28.01 -0.10
N ILE A 1056 -0.62 28.87 0.01
CA ILE A 1056 -0.09 29.63 -1.13
C ILE A 1056 0.63 28.72 -2.13
N THR A 1057 1.36 27.72 -1.64
CA THR A 1057 1.98 26.72 -2.51
C THR A 1057 0.94 26.00 -3.37
N ASN A 1058 -0.20 25.62 -2.80
CA ASN A 1058 -1.28 25.02 -3.59
C ASN A 1058 -1.87 26.01 -4.61
N LEU A 1059 -2.08 27.27 -4.22
CA LEU A 1059 -2.52 28.34 -5.12
C LEU A 1059 -1.57 28.52 -6.30
N LEU A 1060 -0.26 28.69 -6.05
CA LEU A 1060 0.76 28.90 -7.09
C LEU A 1060 0.90 27.67 -7.98
N THR A 1061 0.93 26.47 -7.40
CA THR A 1061 1.06 25.22 -8.15
C THR A 1061 -0.14 25.00 -9.09
N ARG A 1062 -1.37 25.22 -8.60
CA ARG A 1062 -2.57 25.13 -9.43
C ARG A 1062 -2.57 26.21 -10.51
N SER A 1063 -2.15 27.43 -10.19
CA SER A 1063 -2.03 28.53 -11.16
C SER A 1063 -1.02 28.22 -12.27
N PHE A 1064 0.14 27.64 -11.93
CA PHE A 1064 1.11 27.15 -12.91
C PHE A 1064 0.49 26.10 -13.83
N CYS A 1065 -0.15 25.08 -13.26
CA CYS A 1065 -0.76 24.00 -14.05
C CYS A 1065 -1.82 24.51 -15.03
N VAL A 1066 -2.63 25.49 -14.60
CA VAL A 1066 -3.67 26.17 -15.39
C VAL A 1066 -3.05 27.02 -16.51
N SER A 1067 -2.01 27.80 -16.21
CA SER A 1067 -1.27 28.58 -17.21
C SER A 1067 -0.68 27.68 -18.30
N ARG A 1068 -0.02 26.59 -17.90
CA ARG A 1068 0.64 25.64 -18.82
C ARG A 1068 -0.29 25.01 -19.84
N ILE A 1069 -1.56 24.83 -19.49
CA ILE A 1069 -2.58 24.25 -20.39
C ILE A 1069 -3.41 25.32 -21.12
N GLY A 1070 -3.07 26.61 -20.98
CA GLY A 1070 -3.65 27.72 -21.73
C GLY A 1070 -4.86 28.41 -21.08
N LEU A 1071 -5.19 28.07 -19.84
CA LEU A 1071 -6.24 28.74 -19.07
C LEU A 1071 -5.68 29.99 -18.37
N LYS A 1072 -6.54 31.00 -18.18
CA LYS A 1072 -6.11 32.38 -17.84
C LYS A 1072 -6.45 32.83 -16.42
N ASP A 1073 -7.16 32.02 -15.66
CA ASP A 1073 -7.66 32.35 -14.32
C ASP A 1073 -7.86 31.05 -13.53
N LEU A 1074 -7.96 31.11 -12.20
CA LEU A 1074 -8.10 29.94 -11.32
C LEU A 1074 -9.41 30.01 -10.51
N PRO A 1075 -10.17 28.91 -10.36
CA PRO A 1075 -11.35 28.88 -9.49
C PRO A 1075 -10.98 28.98 -8.00
N MET A 1076 -11.77 29.74 -7.24
CA MET A 1076 -11.55 29.97 -5.81
C MET A 1076 -11.69 28.68 -4.97
N SER A 1077 -12.60 27.77 -5.37
CA SER A 1077 -12.84 26.50 -4.65
C SER A 1077 -11.63 25.58 -4.60
N VAL A 1078 -10.68 25.75 -5.52
CA VAL A 1078 -9.44 24.97 -5.58
C VAL A 1078 -8.21 25.82 -5.27
N ALA A 1079 -8.33 27.12 -5.01
CA ALA A 1079 -7.16 27.96 -4.73
C ALA A 1079 -6.42 27.51 -3.46
N PHE A 1080 -7.16 27.14 -2.41
CA PHE A 1080 -6.62 26.83 -1.10
C PHE A 1080 -7.02 25.43 -0.64
N PHE A 1081 -6.23 24.85 0.28
CA PHE A 1081 -6.65 23.64 0.99
C PHE A 1081 -7.92 23.88 1.81
N SER A 1082 -8.72 22.82 1.98
CA SER A 1082 -9.82 22.81 2.95
C SER A 1082 -9.32 23.19 4.35
N SER A 1083 -8.18 22.62 4.75
CA SER A 1083 -7.45 22.99 5.95
C SER A 1083 -5.99 22.55 5.87
N VAL A 1084 -5.12 23.22 6.62
CA VAL A 1084 -3.75 22.78 6.89
C VAL A 1084 -3.66 22.35 8.34
N GLU A 1085 -3.22 21.12 8.56
CA GLU A 1085 -3.10 20.51 9.88
C GLU A 1085 -1.74 20.87 10.50
N VAL A 1086 -1.76 21.34 11.75
CA VAL A 1086 -0.61 21.69 12.57
C VAL A 1086 -0.67 20.89 13.87
N ASP A 1087 0.24 19.95 14.05
CA ASP A 1087 0.16 18.97 15.13
C ASP A 1087 1.55 18.64 15.72
N THR A 1088 1.59 18.02 16.89
CA THR A 1088 2.82 17.44 17.45
C THR A 1088 3.03 16.00 16.95
N VAL A 1089 2.00 15.35 16.41
CA VAL A 1089 2.07 13.99 15.88
C VAL A 1089 1.59 13.89 14.44
N LEU A 1090 2.07 12.88 13.73
CA LEU A 1090 1.64 12.61 12.37
C LEU A 1090 0.35 11.77 12.36
N ARG A 1091 -0.78 12.41 12.07
CA ARG A 1091 -2.07 11.75 11.85
C ARG A 1091 -2.84 12.46 10.74
N LYS A 1092 -3.84 11.77 10.18
CA LYS A 1092 -4.60 12.29 9.05
C LYS A 1092 -5.37 13.57 9.41
N GLU A 1093 -6.10 13.53 10.51
CA GLU A 1093 -6.90 14.65 11.03
C GLU A 1093 -6.44 14.93 12.47
N CYS A 1094 -6.21 16.21 12.81
CA CYS A 1094 -5.76 16.62 14.15
C CYS A 1094 -6.69 16.17 15.29
N SER A 1095 -7.97 15.90 15.01
CA SER A 1095 -8.96 15.45 15.99
C SER A 1095 -8.93 13.95 16.27
N MET A 1096 -8.23 13.15 15.45
CA MET A 1096 -8.22 11.69 15.58
C MET A 1096 -7.35 11.24 16.76
N ASP A 1097 -7.98 10.63 17.76
CA ASP A 1097 -7.30 10.12 18.95
C ASP A 1097 -6.51 8.82 18.72
N CYS A 1098 -6.65 8.19 17.54
CA CYS A 1098 -5.93 6.96 17.14
C CYS A 1098 -6.04 5.80 18.15
N GLN A 1099 -7.25 5.53 18.64
CA GLN A 1099 -7.55 4.36 19.46
C GLN A 1099 -7.49 3.07 18.63
N THR A 1100 -6.70 2.12 19.10
CA THR A 1100 -6.48 0.81 18.45
C THR A 1100 -6.37 -0.28 19.53
N PRO A 1101 -6.37 -1.57 19.17
CA PRO A 1101 -6.21 -2.64 20.16
C PRO A 1101 -4.93 -2.54 21.00
N SER A 1102 -3.83 -2.08 20.39
CA SER A 1102 -2.53 -1.85 21.05
C SER A 1102 -2.47 -0.52 21.80
N ASN A 1103 -3.37 0.43 21.50
CA ASN A 1103 -3.50 1.70 22.19
C ASN A 1103 -4.98 1.95 22.58
N PRO A 1104 -5.53 1.22 23.58
CA PRO A 1104 -6.94 1.29 23.92
C PRO A 1104 -7.36 2.63 24.52
N HIS A 1105 -6.42 3.38 25.11
CA HIS A 1105 -6.66 4.68 25.73
C HIS A 1105 -6.49 5.87 24.76
N GLY A 1106 -6.04 5.61 23.53
CA GLY A 1106 -5.79 6.65 22.53
C GLY A 1106 -4.61 7.56 22.88
N LEU A 1107 -4.33 8.52 22.00
CA LEU A 1107 -3.20 9.43 22.12
C LEU A 1107 -3.36 10.40 23.29
N ARG A 1108 -4.58 10.88 23.56
CA ARG A 1108 -4.84 11.88 24.60
C ARG A 1108 -4.60 11.36 26.01
N ILE A 1109 -5.10 10.16 26.32
CA ILE A 1109 -4.97 9.57 27.65
C ILE A 1109 -3.71 8.69 27.73
N GLY A 1110 -3.45 7.86 26.72
CA GLY A 1110 -2.35 6.89 26.75
C GLY A 1110 -0.95 7.51 26.56
N TYR A 1111 -0.85 8.57 25.75
CA TYR A 1111 0.41 9.23 25.40
C TYR A 1111 0.48 10.70 25.87
N GLY A 1112 -0.61 11.27 26.41
CA GLY A 1112 -0.67 12.66 26.84
C GLY A 1112 -0.72 13.68 25.69
N ILE A 1113 -1.02 13.25 24.47
CA ILE A 1113 -0.93 14.06 23.25
C ILE A 1113 -2.30 14.67 22.94
N GLN A 1114 -2.38 16.00 23.00
CA GLN A 1114 -3.63 16.70 22.70
C GLN A 1114 -3.96 16.73 21.19
N PRO A 1115 -5.22 16.96 20.81
CA PRO A 1115 -5.58 17.28 19.44
C PRO A 1115 -4.78 18.48 18.90
N GLY A 1116 -4.33 18.38 17.65
CA GLY A 1116 -3.67 19.48 16.95
C GLY A 1116 -4.64 20.56 16.50
N GLU A 1117 -4.15 21.51 15.71
CA GLU A 1117 -4.95 22.57 15.12
C GLU A 1117 -5.16 22.32 13.63
N SER A 1118 -6.35 22.67 13.13
CA SER A 1118 -6.69 22.66 11.72
C SER A 1118 -6.96 24.10 11.29
N LEU A 1119 -6.08 24.65 10.46
CA LEU A 1119 -6.08 26.05 10.06
C LEU A 1119 -6.69 26.19 8.66
N THR A 1120 -7.80 26.92 8.56
CA THR A 1120 -8.31 27.43 7.27
C THR A 1120 -7.47 28.62 6.83
N ILE A 1121 -7.62 29.04 5.57
CA ILE A 1121 -6.85 30.17 5.02
C ILE A 1121 -6.96 31.43 5.89
N ASP A 1122 -8.16 31.81 6.33
CA ASP A 1122 -8.38 33.03 7.13
C ASP A 1122 -7.70 32.94 8.50
N LYS A 1123 -7.79 31.77 9.16
CA LYS A 1123 -7.12 31.51 10.43
C LYS A 1123 -5.61 31.48 10.28
N ALA A 1124 -5.11 30.96 9.16
CA ALA A 1124 -3.68 30.93 8.87
C ALA A 1124 -3.13 32.36 8.68
N ILE A 1125 -3.86 33.23 7.97
CA ILE A 1125 -3.52 34.66 7.79
C ILE A 1125 -3.47 35.38 9.13
N GLU A 1126 -4.52 35.22 9.96
CA GLU A 1126 -4.60 35.86 11.27
C GLU A 1126 -3.43 35.44 12.16
N LYS A 1127 -3.15 34.12 12.26
CA LYS A 1127 -2.07 33.60 13.11
C LYS A 1127 -0.68 33.83 12.55
N ALA A 1128 -0.51 33.99 11.23
CA ALA A 1128 0.78 34.26 10.61
C ALA A 1128 1.25 35.71 10.77
N GLY A 1129 0.38 36.60 11.28
CA GLY A 1129 0.70 38.00 11.56
C GLY A 1129 0.32 38.98 10.45
N GLY A 1130 -0.57 38.61 9.53
CA GLY A 1130 -1.10 39.51 8.50
C GLY A 1130 -1.24 38.88 7.11
N HIS A 1131 -1.70 39.70 6.17
CA HIS A 1131 -1.99 39.32 4.78
C HIS A 1131 -0.83 39.59 3.81
N ASP A 1132 0.26 40.19 4.27
CA ASP A 1132 1.40 40.58 3.46
C ASP A 1132 2.62 39.70 3.76
N LEU A 1133 2.95 38.83 2.80
CA LEU A 1133 4.08 37.91 2.89
C LEU A 1133 5.40 38.56 2.51
N SER A 1134 5.39 39.72 1.84
CA SER A 1134 6.63 40.43 1.49
C SER A 1134 7.40 40.92 2.73
N GLN A 1135 6.71 41.03 3.86
CA GLN A 1135 7.28 41.37 5.17
C GLN A 1135 8.08 40.23 5.80
N TRP A 1136 8.10 39.03 5.20
CA TRP A 1136 8.89 37.93 5.75
C TRP A 1136 10.38 38.17 5.47
N ASN A 1137 11.12 38.47 6.53
CA ASN A 1137 12.53 38.91 6.49
C ASN A 1137 13.52 38.00 5.74
N TRP A 1138 13.17 36.73 5.47
CA TRP A 1138 14.01 35.79 4.73
C TRP A 1138 13.64 35.67 3.25
N ILE A 1139 12.46 36.14 2.83
CA ILE A 1139 12.05 36.15 1.42
C ILE A 1139 12.70 37.34 0.69
N SER A 1140 12.92 38.47 1.36
CA SER A 1140 13.50 39.68 0.77
C SER A 1140 15.02 39.67 0.59
N LYS A 1141 15.70 38.55 0.93
CA LYS A 1141 17.17 38.41 0.87
C LYS A 1141 17.67 37.43 -0.20
N SER A 1142 16.79 36.82 -1.00
CA SER A 1142 17.17 35.95 -2.13
C SER A 1142 17.30 36.76 -3.41
#